data_AF-A0A4U6U6K3-F1
#
_entry.id   AF-A0A4U6U6K3-F1
#
_cell.length_a   1.000
_cell.length_b   1.000
_cell.length_c   1.000
_cell.angle_alpha   90.00
_cell.angle_beta   90.00
_cell.angle_gamma   90.00
#
_symmetry.space_group_name_H-M   'P 1'
#
loop_
_entity.id
_entity.type
_entity.pdbx_description
1 polymer ?
#
loop_
_entity_poly.entity_id
_entity_poly.type
_entity_poly.pdbx_seq_one_letter_code
_entity_poly.pdbx_strand_id
1 'polypeptide(L)'
;MVWPLEFLQKFKSSDFPDPLEYDAWQTRNFKLLEAGLLVHPLVPLKKSGIPAKRMRQIIHEAYDRKLEIGRNSESMQRLRSAVMSLACRSLDETSDECHWADGFPLNLHIYKMLVEACFDIEEGTVVQDFDETMELLKRTWPIFGVNQMLHNLYFTWALFNHFVMLGQEDNQLLSATENLLVEVAKDAKITKDPDYCDVLSSSLSSIMGWAEKRLLAYHETFNTSNIYSLQYILSIGISTAKILVEDRDKSYEYHSGAKGDINVVHSRIETYIHSSLCTAFAQKMEEGASKRLSRNHTPILSILAKKTSDLAIKEKNVYSPILKKWHHLALGVAVATLHGCFGNELKQFIAGLTELTPDTAQVLKAADKLEKDLIHIAIEDSMDIDDVGKSLVRQMPPYEAGTVMANLVKAWVKEQVDKLKGWADQKLEQETWNPKDNNMDSFAPSSVEMLHLIKETFDVFFELSIPMHSALLADLTAGLDKCLHYYVSKVKSGCGTQSTLFPQLPHLTRCDVGSKLFKKNEKPQLLVKRGSQVGSTTGNESSSLSGLCLRINTLHYIQNELENLDKKTKACLRNAELAQPDVVDGLNINFELSQAACQEGIRQLCKTTAYKVIFSDLSHVLMDALYVGSPAPASNRILPFLKELGPILRSISSTVRNEVRNCLITALMKASFDGFLLVLLAGGPTRAFCCQDYQIIEDDFRALRGLYLTYSEGLPEDLVAKASSEVKSILPLLRTDTETLIERFKKTISESHEFTTKSRFPMPPVPAHWSPDNANTILRVLCYRNDEAATKFLKKTYDLPKTL
;
A
#
# COMPACT_ATOMS: atom_id res chain seq x y z
N MET A 1 57.27 60.32 -29.20
CA MET A 1 58.20 59.29 -29.75
C MET A 1 57.48 57.96 -29.75
N VAL A 2 57.53 57.19 -30.84
CA VAL A 2 56.80 55.91 -30.96
C VAL A 2 57.73 54.73 -30.66
N TRP A 3 57.69 54.22 -29.43
CA TRP A 3 58.66 53.23 -28.95
C TRP A 3 58.77 51.93 -29.77
N PRO A 4 57.68 51.21 -30.10
CA PRO A 4 57.81 49.98 -30.88
C PRO A 4 58.34 50.22 -32.29
N LEU A 5 58.05 51.38 -32.89
CA LEU A 5 58.59 51.75 -34.20
C LEU A 5 60.11 51.97 -34.11
N GLU A 6 60.58 52.64 -33.07
CA GLU A 6 62.00 52.85 -32.82
C GLU A 6 62.73 51.54 -32.50
N PHE A 7 62.08 50.61 -31.78
CA PHE A 7 62.62 49.27 -31.53
C PHE A 7 62.75 48.46 -32.82
N LEU A 8 61.71 48.40 -33.63
CA LEU A 8 61.73 47.76 -34.94
C LEU A 8 62.80 48.37 -35.86
N GLN A 9 63.13 49.65 -35.71
CA GLN A 9 64.16 50.33 -36.51
C GLN A 9 65.59 50.03 -36.05
N LYS A 10 65.80 49.80 -34.76
CA LYS A 10 67.14 49.72 -34.14
C LYS A 10 67.69 48.30 -34.06
N PHE A 11 66.84 47.31 -33.80
CA PHE A 11 67.27 45.93 -33.57
C PHE A 11 67.12 45.08 -34.83
N LYS A 12 68.13 44.24 -35.10
CA LYS A 12 68.20 43.30 -36.23
C LYS A 12 68.11 41.87 -35.72
N SER A 13 67.84 40.92 -36.63
CA SER A 13 67.81 39.49 -36.29
C SER A 13 69.13 38.98 -35.69
N SER A 14 70.27 39.60 -36.02
CA SER A 14 71.59 39.29 -35.46
C SER A 14 71.74 39.62 -33.98
N ASP A 15 70.85 40.46 -33.43
CA ASP A 15 70.93 40.92 -32.04
C ASP A 15 70.22 39.96 -31.08
N PHE A 16 69.63 38.87 -31.60
CA PHE A 16 68.89 37.87 -30.84
C PHE A 16 69.58 36.50 -30.91
N PRO A 17 69.59 35.73 -29.81
CA PRO A 17 70.22 34.42 -29.77
C PRO A 17 69.43 33.36 -30.56
N ASP A 18 68.11 33.53 -30.73
CA ASP A 18 67.22 32.62 -31.45
C ASP A 18 66.39 33.38 -32.52
N PRO A 19 66.39 32.94 -33.79
CA PRO A 19 65.50 33.47 -34.83
C PRO A 19 64.00 33.42 -34.48
N LEU A 20 63.55 32.43 -33.69
CA LEU A 20 62.15 32.35 -33.25
C LEU A 20 61.82 33.42 -32.22
N GLU A 21 62.75 33.76 -31.33
CA GLU A 21 62.63 34.84 -30.37
C GLU A 21 62.54 36.20 -31.08
N TYR A 22 63.36 36.40 -32.13
CA TYR A 22 63.29 37.58 -32.99
C TYR A 22 61.93 37.72 -33.68
N ASP A 23 61.41 36.64 -34.29
CA ASP A 23 60.10 36.64 -34.96
C ASP A 23 58.96 36.96 -33.95
N ALA A 24 59.02 36.39 -32.73
CA ALA A 24 58.06 36.64 -31.67
C ALA A 24 58.13 38.10 -31.15
N TRP A 25 59.33 38.64 -30.94
CA TRP A 25 59.56 40.03 -30.56
C TRP A 25 59.05 40.99 -31.64
N GLN A 26 59.34 40.71 -32.91
CA GLN A 26 58.92 41.53 -34.04
C GLN A 26 57.39 41.57 -34.13
N THR A 27 56.75 40.39 -34.04
CA THR A 27 55.29 40.25 -34.00
C THR A 27 54.67 41.03 -32.84
N ARG A 28 55.28 40.99 -31.64
CA ARG A 28 54.81 41.74 -30.47
C ARG A 28 54.82 43.25 -30.71
N ASN A 29 55.89 43.79 -31.30
CA ASN A 29 55.99 45.22 -31.60
C ASN A 29 54.97 45.67 -32.66
N PHE A 30 54.71 44.85 -33.69
CA PHE A 30 53.64 45.12 -34.66
C PHE A 30 52.26 45.11 -34.01
N LYS A 31 51.97 44.13 -33.15
CA LYS A 31 50.72 44.06 -32.40
C LYS A 31 50.52 45.27 -31.48
N LEU A 32 51.59 45.75 -30.84
CA LEU A 32 51.52 46.99 -30.05
C LEU A 32 51.11 48.16 -30.95
N LEU A 33 51.86 48.41 -32.04
CA LEU A 33 51.55 49.50 -32.98
C LEU A 33 50.10 49.42 -33.50
N GLU A 34 49.66 48.22 -33.85
CA GLU A 34 48.28 47.93 -34.26
C GLU A 34 47.28 48.32 -33.17
N ALA A 35 47.50 47.85 -31.93
CA ALA A 35 46.61 48.10 -30.81
C ALA A 35 46.44 49.59 -30.51
N GLY A 36 47.53 50.37 -30.46
CA GLY A 36 47.45 51.78 -30.05
C GLY A 36 47.12 52.77 -31.16
N LEU A 37 47.42 52.46 -32.44
CA LEU A 37 47.15 53.40 -33.55
C LEU A 37 45.96 53.02 -34.41
N LEU A 38 45.61 51.73 -34.48
CA LEU A 38 44.55 51.24 -35.36
C LEU A 38 43.30 50.77 -34.61
N VAL A 39 43.48 50.08 -33.48
CA VAL A 39 42.36 49.47 -32.73
C VAL A 39 41.82 50.42 -31.66
N HIS A 40 42.70 50.97 -30.83
CA HIS A 40 42.36 51.82 -29.69
C HIS A 40 43.10 53.17 -29.70
N PRO A 41 43.01 53.97 -30.78
CA PRO A 41 43.59 55.31 -30.76
C PRO A 41 42.74 56.26 -29.92
N LEU A 42 43.37 57.18 -29.17
CA LEU A 42 42.69 58.27 -28.48
C LEU A 42 41.88 59.13 -29.48
N VAL A 43 42.48 59.41 -30.64
CA VAL A 43 41.83 60.14 -31.73
C VAL A 43 41.19 59.16 -32.73
N PRO A 44 39.85 59.17 -32.89
CA PRO A 44 39.15 58.26 -33.79
C PRO A 44 39.66 58.31 -35.24
N LEU A 45 39.69 57.15 -35.91
CA LEU A 45 40.14 57.06 -37.29
C LEU A 45 39.07 57.57 -38.27
N LYS A 46 39.46 58.36 -39.27
CA LYS A 46 38.59 58.67 -40.41
C LYS A 46 38.38 57.40 -41.26
N LYS A 47 37.13 57.09 -41.62
CA LYS A 47 36.76 55.87 -42.39
C LYS A 47 37.53 55.68 -43.72
N SER A 48 38.03 56.77 -44.31
CA SER A 48 38.83 56.79 -45.55
C SER A 48 40.33 57.06 -45.34
N GLY A 49 40.85 56.95 -44.11
CA GLY A 49 42.24 57.27 -43.79
C GLY A 49 43.26 56.42 -44.56
N ILE A 50 43.94 57.04 -45.53
CA ILE A 50 45.03 56.42 -46.31
C ILE A 50 46.15 55.89 -45.41
N PRO A 51 46.61 56.60 -44.35
CA PRO A 51 47.64 56.09 -43.44
C PRO A 51 47.22 54.81 -42.70
N ALA A 52 45.97 54.73 -42.25
CA ALA A 52 45.44 53.55 -41.55
C ALA A 52 45.32 52.32 -42.46
N LYS A 53 44.86 52.50 -43.71
CA LYS A 53 44.84 51.43 -44.71
C LYS A 53 46.24 50.93 -45.05
N ARG A 54 47.18 51.86 -45.25
CA ARG A 54 48.60 51.55 -45.51
C ARG A 54 49.23 50.78 -44.36
N MET A 55 49.01 51.20 -43.12
CA MET A 55 49.54 50.51 -41.94
C MET A 55 48.97 49.09 -41.80
N ARG A 56 47.65 48.90 -41.98
CA ARG A 56 47.02 47.56 -41.97
C ARG A 56 47.63 46.62 -43.02
N GLN A 57 47.87 47.12 -44.23
CA GLN A 57 48.49 46.32 -45.28
C GLN A 57 49.92 45.90 -44.91
N ILE A 58 50.74 46.82 -44.39
CA ILE A 58 52.12 46.52 -43.99
C ILE A 58 52.16 45.52 -42.83
N ILE A 59 51.25 45.63 -41.85
CA ILE A 59 51.17 44.69 -40.73
C ILE A 59 50.72 43.30 -41.21
N HIS A 60 49.75 43.23 -42.12
CA HIS A 60 49.32 41.96 -42.72
C HIS A 60 50.45 41.29 -43.51
N GLU A 61 51.18 42.07 -44.31
CA GLU A 61 52.39 41.60 -45.01
C GLU A 61 53.46 41.12 -44.02
N ALA A 62 53.57 41.73 -42.84
CA ALA A 62 54.53 41.34 -41.80
C ALA A 62 54.17 40.01 -41.11
N TYR A 63 52.88 39.71 -40.97
CA TYR A 63 52.42 38.44 -40.42
C TYR A 63 52.51 37.30 -41.44
N ASP A 64 52.31 37.58 -42.73
CA ASP A 64 52.32 36.58 -43.80
C ASP A 64 53.73 36.29 -44.37
N ARG A 65 54.65 37.27 -44.32
CA ARG A 65 56.04 37.14 -44.81
C ARG A 65 57.01 37.84 -43.86
N LYS A 66 58.18 37.21 -43.62
CA LYS A 66 59.29 37.81 -42.87
C LYS A 66 59.70 39.13 -43.54
N LEU A 67 59.29 40.24 -42.97
CA LEU A 67 59.53 41.57 -43.52
C LEU A 67 60.96 42.03 -43.18
N GLU A 68 61.73 42.50 -44.15
CA GLU A 68 63.06 43.06 -43.90
C GLU A 68 62.96 44.48 -43.31
N ILE A 69 63.16 44.61 -42.00
CA ILE A 69 63.02 45.88 -41.25
C ILE A 69 64.38 46.55 -41.03
N GLY A 70 65.25 46.54 -42.05
CA GLY A 70 66.49 47.33 -42.00
C GLY A 70 66.19 48.83 -41.89
N ARG A 71 67.02 49.60 -41.19
CA ARG A 71 66.89 51.07 -40.99
C ARG A 71 66.62 51.88 -42.27
N ASN A 72 66.99 51.34 -43.44
CA ASN A 72 66.83 51.95 -44.76
C ASN A 72 65.91 51.16 -45.72
N SER A 73 65.17 50.15 -45.26
CA SER A 73 64.27 49.40 -46.14
C SER A 73 63.06 50.26 -46.53
N GLU A 74 62.60 50.12 -47.78
CA GLU A 74 61.46 50.87 -48.30
C GLU A 74 60.20 50.60 -47.45
N SER A 75 60.01 49.35 -47.01
CA SER A 75 58.91 48.96 -46.15
C SER A 75 58.95 49.64 -44.78
N MET A 76 60.14 49.81 -44.17
CA MET A 76 60.29 50.49 -42.89
C MET A 76 60.04 52.00 -43.02
N GLN A 77 60.44 52.63 -44.13
CA GLN A 77 60.12 54.03 -44.41
C GLN A 77 58.62 54.24 -44.61
N ARG A 78 57.95 53.34 -45.34
CA ARG A 78 56.50 53.35 -45.53
C ARG A 78 55.77 53.16 -44.19
N LEU A 79 56.22 52.23 -43.35
CA LEU A 79 55.68 52.01 -41.99
C LEU A 79 55.84 53.27 -41.13
N ARG A 80 57.06 53.83 -41.06
CA ARG A 80 57.35 55.05 -40.30
C ARG A 80 56.47 56.22 -40.73
N SER A 81 56.27 56.41 -42.04
CA SER A 81 55.39 57.47 -42.56
C SER A 81 53.94 57.30 -42.11
N ALA A 82 53.42 56.07 -42.13
CA ALA A 82 52.04 55.77 -41.75
C ALA A 82 51.85 55.89 -40.24
N VAL A 83 52.79 55.35 -39.45
CA VAL A 83 52.78 55.37 -37.99
C VAL A 83 52.89 56.79 -37.45
N MET A 84 53.85 57.59 -37.95
CA MET A 84 53.99 58.98 -37.52
C MET A 84 52.77 59.83 -37.93
N SER A 85 52.20 59.61 -39.13
CA SER A 85 50.97 60.29 -39.55
C SER A 85 49.76 59.93 -38.69
N LEU A 86 49.73 58.74 -38.09
CA LEU A 86 48.65 58.30 -37.20
C LEU A 86 48.87 58.74 -35.75
N ALA A 87 50.12 58.80 -35.29
CA ALA A 87 50.49 59.22 -33.94
C ALA A 87 50.42 60.74 -33.77
N CYS A 88 50.78 61.55 -34.77
CA CYS A 88 50.76 63.01 -34.67
C CYS A 88 49.39 63.62 -35.06
N ARG A 89 48.28 62.93 -34.82
CA ARG A 89 46.94 63.44 -35.12
C ARG A 89 46.43 64.24 -33.92
N SER A 90 46.32 65.56 -34.03
CA SER A 90 45.80 66.38 -32.93
C SER A 90 44.27 66.48 -32.92
N LEU A 91 43.71 66.73 -31.73
CA LEU A 91 42.31 67.11 -31.51
C LEU A 91 42.05 68.60 -31.82
N ASP A 92 43.07 69.45 -31.70
CA ASP A 92 43.07 70.90 -31.98
C ASP A 92 44.27 71.26 -32.87
N GLU A 93 44.11 72.14 -33.86
CA GLU A 93 45.10 72.41 -34.93
C GLU A 93 46.44 73.03 -34.46
N THR A 94 46.68 73.17 -33.14
CA THR A 94 47.81 73.90 -32.56
C THR A 94 48.76 73.08 -31.66
N SER A 95 48.54 71.78 -31.43
CA SER A 95 49.48 70.96 -30.64
C SER A 95 50.25 69.92 -31.47
N ASP A 96 51.56 69.84 -31.26
CA ASP A 96 52.48 68.86 -31.89
C ASP A 96 52.64 67.62 -30.98
N GLU A 97 51.53 67.15 -30.43
CA GLU A 97 51.49 66.05 -29.46
C GLU A 97 51.46 64.68 -30.18
N CYS A 98 52.24 63.74 -29.66
CA CYS A 98 52.36 62.39 -30.18
C CYS A 98 51.40 61.46 -29.43
N HIS A 99 50.24 61.20 -30.01
CA HIS A 99 49.19 60.29 -29.52
C HIS A 99 49.52 58.83 -29.82
N TRP A 100 50.53 58.33 -29.10
CA TRP A 100 50.97 56.94 -29.07
C TRP A 100 51.50 56.62 -27.67
N ALA A 101 50.93 55.70 -26.88
CA ALA A 101 49.81 54.81 -27.11
C ALA A 101 48.73 55.11 -26.05
N ASP A 102 48.05 56.23 -26.22
CA ASP A 102 47.30 56.96 -25.18
C ASP A 102 45.78 56.73 -25.19
N GLY A 103 45.29 55.80 -26.00
CA GLY A 103 43.88 55.42 -25.98
C GLY A 103 43.51 54.60 -24.75
N PHE A 104 42.32 54.86 -24.20
CA PHE A 104 41.87 54.32 -22.91
C PHE A 104 42.01 52.78 -22.77
N PRO A 105 41.54 51.93 -23.72
CA PRO A 105 41.66 50.48 -23.58
C PRO A 105 43.10 49.96 -23.52
N LEU A 106 44.01 50.57 -24.29
CA LEU A 106 45.41 50.16 -24.30
C LEU A 106 46.14 50.66 -23.04
N ASN A 107 45.91 51.92 -22.64
CA ASN A 107 46.45 52.47 -21.40
C ASN A 107 46.10 51.59 -20.21
N LEU A 108 44.86 51.12 -20.14
CA LEU A 108 44.42 50.38 -18.97
C LEU A 108 44.65 48.87 -19.05
N HIS A 109 44.93 48.34 -20.24
CA HIS A 109 45.64 47.06 -20.38
C HIS A 109 47.07 47.14 -19.85
N ILE A 110 47.82 48.21 -20.15
CA ILE A 110 49.17 48.40 -19.61
C ILE A 110 49.11 48.58 -18.09
N TYR A 111 48.19 49.40 -17.60
CA TYR A 111 47.98 49.56 -16.16
C TYR A 111 47.62 48.24 -15.47
N LYS A 112 46.76 47.42 -16.07
CA LYS A 112 46.48 46.07 -15.58
C LYS A 112 47.76 45.25 -15.40
N MET A 113 48.68 45.28 -16.36
CA MET A 113 49.96 44.58 -16.24
C MET A 113 50.85 45.13 -15.11
N LEU A 114 50.74 46.42 -14.79
CA LEU A 114 51.47 47.02 -13.67
C LEU A 114 50.88 46.64 -12.32
N VAL A 115 49.55 46.48 -12.24
CA VAL A 115 48.85 46.03 -11.03
C VAL A 115 49.26 44.60 -10.65
N GLU A 116 49.71 43.78 -11.59
CA GLU A 116 50.30 42.46 -11.30
C GLU A 116 51.52 42.56 -10.36
N ALA A 117 52.22 43.70 -10.32
CA ALA A 117 53.34 43.91 -9.38
C ALA A 117 52.88 43.99 -7.91
N CYS A 118 51.59 44.16 -7.65
CA CYS A 118 51.02 44.10 -6.29
C CYS A 118 50.88 42.66 -5.77
N PHE A 119 51.12 41.64 -6.61
CA PHE A 119 50.96 40.24 -6.28
C PHE A 119 52.29 39.50 -6.32
N ASP A 120 52.48 38.60 -5.38
CA ASP A 120 53.64 37.71 -5.36
C ASP A 120 53.54 36.69 -6.51
N ILE A 121 54.65 36.44 -7.22
CA ILE A 121 54.66 35.57 -8.40
C ILE A 121 54.55 34.08 -8.02
N GLU A 122 54.99 33.70 -6.82
CA GLU A 122 54.99 32.33 -6.32
C GLU A 122 53.74 32.02 -5.47
N GLU A 123 53.36 32.93 -4.57
CA GLU A 123 52.22 32.74 -3.66
C GLU A 123 50.91 33.34 -4.19
N GLY A 124 50.97 34.30 -5.12
CA GLY A 124 49.80 35.00 -5.69
C GLY A 124 49.00 35.83 -4.68
N THR A 125 49.51 35.98 -3.46
CA THR A 125 49.01 36.84 -2.40
C THR A 125 49.48 38.29 -2.62
N VAL A 126 48.89 39.23 -1.90
CA VAL A 126 49.32 40.63 -1.96
C VAL A 126 50.72 40.76 -1.34
N VAL A 127 51.64 41.45 -2.03
CA VAL A 127 53.04 41.63 -1.59
C VAL A 127 53.10 42.36 -0.23
N GLN A 128 54.09 42.00 0.61
CA GLN A 128 54.26 42.62 1.94
C GLN A 128 54.45 44.15 1.87
N ASP A 129 55.12 44.64 0.82
CA ASP A 129 55.36 46.06 0.55
C ASP A 129 54.27 46.67 -0.37
N PHE A 130 53.01 46.29 -0.15
CA PHE A 130 51.88 46.76 -0.97
C PHE A 130 51.76 48.28 -0.98
N ASP A 131 51.92 48.94 0.17
CA ASP A 131 51.78 50.39 0.28
C ASP A 131 52.85 51.12 -0.57
N GLU A 132 54.09 50.66 -0.55
CA GLU A 132 55.18 51.23 -1.37
C GLU A 132 54.93 51.01 -2.86
N THR A 133 54.49 49.80 -3.23
CA THR A 133 54.13 49.45 -4.62
C THR A 133 52.96 50.32 -5.10
N MET A 134 51.98 50.55 -4.25
CA MET A 134 50.82 51.37 -4.56
C MET A 134 51.17 52.85 -4.72
N GLU A 135 52.11 53.38 -3.93
CA GLU A 135 52.65 54.72 -4.14
C GLU A 135 53.33 54.88 -5.51
N LEU A 136 54.07 53.86 -5.95
CA LEU A 136 54.69 53.84 -7.28
C LEU A 136 53.62 53.79 -8.39
N LEU A 137 52.59 52.95 -8.25
CA LEU A 137 51.49 52.87 -9.20
C LEU A 137 50.73 54.19 -9.32
N LYS A 138 50.47 54.88 -8.20
CA LYS A 138 49.80 56.20 -8.19
C LYS A 138 50.54 57.25 -9.01
N ARG A 139 51.87 57.20 -9.08
CA ARG A 139 52.66 58.12 -9.92
C ARG A 139 52.43 57.91 -11.41
N THR A 140 51.96 56.73 -11.81
CA THR A 140 51.65 56.40 -13.21
C THR A 140 50.25 56.80 -13.64
N TRP A 141 49.36 57.11 -12.70
CA TRP A 141 47.95 57.43 -12.97
C TRP A 141 47.72 58.57 -13.96
N PRO A 142 48.43 59.71 -13.87
CA PRO A 142 48.26 60.79 -14.85
C PRO A 142 48.67 60.39 -16.26
N ILE A 143 49.57 59.41 -16.40
CA ILE A 143 50.06 58.93 -17.69
C ILE A 143 49.02 58.02 -18.36
N PHE A 144 48.35 57.17 -17.59
CA PHE A 144 47.39 56.20 -18.11
C PHE A 144 45.93 56.67 -18.07
N GLY A 145 45.66 57.86 -17.52
CA GLY A 145 44.28 58.35 -17.33
C GLY A 145 43.51 57.55 -16.28
N VAL A 146 44.20 56.95 -15.31
CA VAL A 146 43.60 56.17 -14.23
C VAL A 146 43.32 57.08 -13.05
N ASN A 147 42.16 56.92 -12.42
CA ASN A 147 41.81 57.56 -11.16
C ASN A 147 41.58 56.50 -10.08
N GLN A 148 41.34 56.93 -8.83
CA GLN A 148 41.08 56.01 -7.71
C GLN A 148 39.91 55.06 -8.01
N MET A 149 38.84 55.55 -8.64
CA MET A 149 37.63 54.76 -8.93
C MET A 149 37.94 53.63 -9.92
N LEU A 150 38.64 53.94 -11.02
CA LEU A 150 39.10 52.95 -11.99
C LEU A 150 40.05 51.95 -11.33
N HIS A 151 41.03 52.43 -10.53
CA HIS A 151 41.92 51.52 -9.81
C HIS A 151 41.14 50.57 -8.89
N ASN A 152 40.19 51.06 -8.08
CA ASN A 152 39.39 50.22 -7.20
C ASN A 152 38.71 49.09 -7.97
N LEU A 153 38.04 49.43 -9.09
CA LEU A 153 37.35 48.48 -9.94
C LEU A 153 38.30 47.43 -10.55
N TYR A 154 39.43 47.87 -11.09
CA TYR A 154 40.44 46.95 -11.65
C TYR A 154 41.08 46.07 -10.59
N PHE A 155 41.39 46.64 -9.42
CA PHE A 155 42.02 45.92 -8.34
C PHE A 155 41.05 44.90 -7.74
N THR A 156 39.73 45.20 -7.67
CA THR A 156 38.70 44.20 -7.35
C THR A 156 38.73 43.03 -8.32
N TRP A 157 38.80 43.29 -9.62
CA TRP A 157 38.90 42.24 -10.63
C TRP A 157 40.21 41.45 -10.50
N ALA A 158 41.34 42.12 -10.24
CA ALA A 158 42.65 41.48 -10.08
C ALA A 158 42.71 40.57 -8.85
N LEU A 159 42.23 41.03 -7.69
CA LEU A 159 42.14 40.23 -6.46
C LEU A 159 41.30 38.96 -6.70
N PHE A 160 40.14 39.11 -7.34
CA PHE A 160 39.28 37.99 -7.67
C PHE A 160 39.93 37.04 -8.68
N ASN A 161 40.57 37.57 -9.73
CA ASN A 161 41.24 36.76 -10.74
C ASN A 161 42.40 35.96 -10.16
N HIS A 162 43.18 36.53 -9.23
CA HIS A 162 44.24 35.81 -8.52
C HIS A 162 43.68 34.66 -7.69
N PHE A 163 42.60 34.89 -6.95
CA PHE A 163 41.91 33.81 -6.24
C PHE A 163 41.50 32.65 -7.17
N VAL A 164 41.01 32.97 -8.38
CA VAL A 164 40.64 31.95 -9.38
C VAL A 164 41.86 31.22 -9.93
N MET A 165 42.98 31.92 -10.16
CA MET A 165 44.20 31.33 -10.71
C MET A 165 44.94 30.45 -9.70
N LEU A 166 44.89 30.78 -8.41
CA LEU A 166 45.55 30.06 -7.32
C LEU A 166 44.74 28.86 -6.80
N GLY A 167 43.83 28.32 -7.60
CA GLY A 167 43.11 27.11 -7.23
C GLY A 167 42.03 27.28 -6.16
N GLN A 168 41.61 28.50 -5.83
CA GLN A 168 40.51 28.82 -4.91
C GLN A 168 40.79 28.53 -3.42
N GLU A 169 42.04 28.65 -2.97
CA GLU A 169 42.41 28.32 -1.57
C GLU A 169 42.49 29.54 -0.64
N ASP A 170 42.85 30.72 -1.14
CA ASP A 170 43.04 31.91 -0.30
C ASP A 170 41.77 32.75 -0.09
N ASN A 171 41.16 32.59 1.08
CA ASN A 171 39.98 33.36 1.47
C ASN A 171 40.28 34.83 1.80
N GLN A 172 41.54 35.21 2.01
CA GLN A 172 41.91 36.61 2.27
C GLN A 172 41.70 37.46 1.01
N LEU A 173 42.03 36.93 -0.17
CA LEU A 173 41.76 37.59 -1.46
C LEU A 173 40.25 37.81 -1.68
N LEU A 174 39.41 36.84 -1.30
CA LEU A 174 37.96 36.99 -1.36
C LEU A 174 37.44 38.06 -0.40
N SER A 175 37.94 38.09 0.84
CA SER A 175 37.60 39.13 1.82
C SER A 175 38.01 40.52 1.34
N ALA A 176 39.23 40.65 0.79
CA ALA A 176 39.70 41.90 0.18
C ALA A 176 38.84 42.33 -1.01
N THR A 177 38.44 41.39 -1.86
CA THR A 177 37.52 41.63 -2.98
C THR A 177 36.17 42.14 -2.48
N GLU A 178 35.58 41.50 -1.46
CA GLU A 178 34.31 41.90 -0.86
C GLU A 178 34.37 43.32 -0.27
N ASN A 179 35.44 43.64 0.47
CA ASN A 179 35.63 44.96 1.03
C ASN A 179 35.76 46.04 -0.05
N LEU A 180 36.51 45.76 -1.12
CA LEU A 180 36.70 46.72 -2.21
C LEU A 180 35.43 46.89 -3.07
N LEU A 181 34.60 45.85 -3.19
CA LEU A 181 33.29 45.95 -3.83
C LEU A 181 32.36 46.96 -3.16
N VAL A 182 32.51 47.21 -1.85
CA VAL A 182 31.76 48.26 -1.15
C VAL A 182 32.14 49.65 -1.68
N GLU A 183 33.42 49.89 -1.95
CA GLU A 183 33.88 51.14 -2.55
C GLU A 183 33.47 51.23 -4.02
N VAL A 184 33.59 50.15 -4.79
CA VAL A 184 33.11 50.10 -6.18
C VAL A 184 31.61 50.38 -6.28
N ALA A 185 30.80 49.90 -5.33
CA ALA A 185 29.36 50.19 -5.28
C ALA A 185 29.07 51.69 -5.03
N LYS A 186 29.88 52.35 -4.17
CA LYS A 186 29.77 53.80 -3.96
C LYS A 186 30.21 54.56 -5.21
N ASP A 187 31.34 54.16 -5.80
CA ASP A 187 31.91 54.77 -7.00
C ASP A 187 30.95 54.70 -8.18
N ALA A 188 30.33 53.54 -8.40
CA ALA A 188 29.32 53.34 -9.42
C ALA A 188 28.13 54.28 -9.26
N LYS A 189 27.72 54.66 -8.05
CA LYS A 189 26.58 55.58 -7.83
C LYS A 189 26.92 57.04 -8.17
N ILE A 190 28.20 57.41 -8.11
CA ILE A 190 28.65 58.81 -8.25
C ILE A 190 29.05 59.11 -9.69
N THR A 191 29.76 58.21 -10.37
CA THR A 191 30.32 58.48 -11.70
C THR A 191 29.31 58.33 -12.82
N LYS A 192 29.47 59.17 -13.85
CA LYS A 192 28.73 59.13 -15.13
C LYS A 192 29.68 58.95 -16.32
N ASP A 193 30.93 58.59 -16.05
CA ASP A 193 31.94 58.36 -17.07
C ASP A 193 31.60 57.09 -17.87
N PRO A 194 31.34 57.19 -19.19
CA PRO A 194 30.99 56.04 -20.01
C PRO A 194 32.10 54.98 -20.04
N ASP A 195 33.36 55.41 -20.03
CA ASP A 195 34.51 54.49 -20.06
C ASP A 195 34.59 53.68 -18.75
N TYR A 196 34.22 54.29 -17.61
CA TYR A 196 34.09 53.58 -16.35
C TYR A 196 32.93 52.57 -16.36
N CYS A 197 31.75 52.98 -16.85
CA CYS A 197 30.56 52.12 -16.89
C CYS A 197 30.77 50.87 -17.76
N ASP A 198 31.46 51.00 -18.91
CA ASP A 198 31.78 49.87 -19.78
C ASP A 198 32.72 48.86 -19.08
N VAL A 199 33.74 49.37 -18.40
CA VAL A 199 34.66 48.54 -17.61
C VAL A 199 33.93 47.87 -16.44
N LEU A 200 33.07 48.61 -15.75
CA LEU A 200 32.29 48.12 -14.60
C LEU A 200 31.41 46.96 -15.04
N SER A 201 30.63 47.16 -16.09
CA SER A 201 29.72 46.16 -16.64
C SER A 201 30.47 44.89 -17.06
N SER A 202 31.60 45.03 -17.78
CA SER A 202 32.41 43.88 -18.23
C SER A 202 33.05 43.13 -17.06
N SER A 203 33.67 43.85 -16.12
CA SER A 203 34.41 43.28 -15.00
C SER A 203 33.47 42.56 -14.02
N LEU A 204 32.40 43.23 -13.59
CA LEU A 204 31.43 42.64 -12.66
C LEU A 204 30.63 41.52 -13.30
N SER A 205 30.30 41.59 -14.60
CA SER A 205 29.62 40.46 -15.28
C SER A 205 30.50 39.21 -15.34
N SER A 206 31.82 39.39 -15.48
CA SER A 206 32.77 38.28 -15.47
C SER A 206 32.87 37.64 -14.08
N ILE A 207 32.97 38.45 -13.02
CA ILE A 207 32.98 37.99 -11.62
C ILE A 207 31.67 37.28 -11.28
N MET A 208 30.53 37.91 -11.60
CA MET A 208 29.19 37.40 -11.34
C MET A 208 28.97 36.07 -12.07
N GLY A 209 29.28 35.99 -13.37
CA GLY A 209 29.11 34.76 -14.15
C GLY A 209 29.94 33.58 -13.61
N TRP A 210 31.15 33.85 -13.11
CA TRP A 210 31.97 32.84 -12.46
C TRP A 210 31.37 32.37 -11.12
N ALA A 211 30.90 33.31 -10.30
CA ALA A 211 30.29 33.03 -8.99
C ALA A 211 28.96 32.27 -9.15
N GLU A 212 28.08 32.74 -10.04
CA GLU A 212 26.79 32.11 -10.33
C GLU A 212 26.93 30.67 -10.78
N LYS A 213 27.90 30.36 -11.66
CA LYS A 213 28.13 28.99 -12.13
C LYS A 213 28.38 28.01 -10.97
N ARG A 214 29.05 28.46 -9.91
CA ARG A 214 29.33 27.67 -8.71
C ARG A 214 28.15 27.63 -7.74
N LEU A 215 27.45 28.75 -7.59
CA LEU A 215 26.28 28.86 -6.73
C LEU A 215 25.08 28.06 -7.27
N LEU A 216 24.90 28.00 -8.59
CA LEU A 216 23.85 27.17 -9.22
C LEU A 216 24.04 25.66 -9.01
N ALA A 217 25.24 25.22 -8.64
CA ALA A 217 25.60 23.84 -8.33
C ALA A 217 26.41 23.75 -7.02
N TYR A 218 26.00 24.51 -5.99
CA TYR A 218 26.78 24.60 -4.75
C TYR A 218 26.91 23.27 -4.01
N HIS A 219 25.99 22.32 -4.19
CA HIS A 219 26.06 20.98 -3.62
C HIS A 219 27.23 20.14 -4.16
N GLU A 220 27.67 20.42 -5.39
CA GLU A 220 28.81 19.79 -6.05
C GLU A 220 30.10 20.58 -5.82
N THR A 221 29.99 21.90 -5.85
CA THR A 221 31.16 22.80 -5.77
C THR A 221 31.71 22.89 -4.35
N PHE A 222 30.82 22.90 -3.34
CA PHE A 222 31.19 23.15 -1.96
C PHE A 222 30.96 21.91 -1.09
N ASN A 223 31.99 21.56 -0.33
CA ASN A 223 32.02 20.49 0.65
C ASN A 223 32.48 21.05 2.01
N THR A 224 32.70 20.17 2.98
CA THR A 224 33.16 20.57 4.32
C THR A 224 34.54 21.24 4.34
N SER A 225 35.42 21.03 3.35
CA SER A 225 36.76 21.61 3.34
C SER A 225 36.82 23.04 2.78
N ASN A 226 35.89 23.43 1.90
CA ASN A 226 35.85 24.76 1.28
C ASN A 226 34.56 25.55 1.58
N ILE A 227 33.79 25.14 2.58
CA ILE A 227 32.51 25.77 2.94
C ILE A 227 32.63 27.25 3.32
N TYR A 228 33.77 27.67 3.87
CA TYR A 228 34.01 29.06 4.21
C TYR A 228 34.03 29.99 2.99
N SER A 229 34.52 29.49 1.85
CA SER A 229 34.57 30.24 0.59
C SER A 229 33.17 30.48 0.01
N LEU A 230 32.19 29.61 0.32
CA LEU A 230 30.80 29.79 -0.12
C LEU A 230 30.23 31.12 0.37
N GLN A 231 30.49 31.49 1.62
CA GLN A 231 29.97 32.74 2.19
C GLN A 231 30.48 33.96 1.41
N TYR A 232 31.77 34.00 1.12
CA TYR A 232 32.38 35.10 0.37
C TYR A 232 31.94 35.12 -1.09
N ILE A 233 31.94 33.97 -1.77
CA ILE A 233 31.50 33.88 -3.18
C ILE A 233 30.03 34.28 -3.32
N LEU A 234 29.19 33.91 -2.37
CA LEU A 234 27.79 34.33 -2.33
C LEU A 234 27.67 35.85 -2.11
N SER A 235 28.43 36.41 -1.17
CA SER A 235 28.43 37.86 -0.92
C SER A 235 28.90 38.66 -2.13
N ILE A 236 30.00 38.25 -2.76
CA ILE A 236 30.55 38.86 -3.98
C ILE A 236 29.55 38.72 -5.13
N GLY A 237 28.98 37.54 -5.35
CA GLY A 237 27.98 37.29 -6.40
C GLY A 237 26.72 38.16 -6.23
N ILE A 238 26.22 38.30 -5.00
CA ILE A 238 25.07 39.16 -4.71
C ILE A 238 25.44 40.64 -4.89
N SER A 239 26.60 41.07 -4.41
CA SER A 239 27.04 42.46 -4.48
C SER A 239 27.28 42.90 -5.92
N THR A 240 27.96 42.07 -6.73
CA THR A 240 28.15 42.32 -8.16
C THR A 240 26.81 42.38 -8.90
N ALA A 241 25.88 41.47 -8.61
CA ALA A 241 24.54 41.49 -9.21
C ALA A 241 23.76 42.76 -8.86
N LYS A 242 23.82 43.23 -7.60
CA LYS A 242 23.16 44.47 -7.18
C LYS A 242 23.70 45.68 -7.94
N ILE A 243 25.03 45.83 -8.01
CA ILE A 243 25.67 46.95 -8.71
C ILE A 243 25.28 46.95 -10.19
N LEU A 244 25.26 45.78 -10.84
CA LEU A 244 24.89 45.65 -12.26
C LEU A 244 23.40 45.91 -12.57
N VAL A 245 22.51 45.71 -11.59
CA VAL A 245 21.08 46.05 -11.72
C VAL A 245 20.89 47.55 -11.54
N GLU A 246 21.48 48.12 -10.49
CA GLU A 246 21.45 49.57 -10.24
C GLU A 246 22.08 50.37 -11.39
N ASP A 247 23.13 49.86 -12.04
CA ASP A 247 23.78 50.53 -13.18
C ASP A 247 22.92 50.50 -14.45
N ARG A 248 22.18 49.41 -14.70
CA ARG A 248 21.23 49.30 -15.83
C ARG A 248 19.99 50.16 -15.64
N ASP A 249 19.50 50.30 -14.41
CA ASP A 249 18.33 51.13 -14.09
C ASP A 249 18.60 52.64 -14.20
N LYS A 250 19.86 53.10 -14.22
CA LYS A 250 20.19 54.52 -14.53
C LYS A 250 19.79 54.94 -15.95
N SER A 251 19.58 53.98 -16.85
CA SER A 251 19.11 54.19 -18.23
C SER A 251 17.62 54.55 -18.31
N TYR A 252 16.83 54.20 -17.29
CA TYR A 252 15.39 54.44 -17.24
C TYR A 252 15.02 54.98 -15.84
N GLU A 253 14.82 56.30 -15.72
CA GLU A 253 14.42 56.93 -14.46
C GLU A 253 13.15 56.31 -13.86
N TYR A 254 13.28 55.37 -12.91
CA TYR A 254 12.26 55.04 -11.93
C TYR A 254 12.91 54.54 -10.63
N HIS A 255 12.73 55.29 -9.54
CA HIS A 255 13.22 54.93 -8.21
C HIS A 255 12.36 53.82 -7.57
N SER A 256 12.87 52.59 -7.57
CA SER A 256 12.39 51.50 -6.73
C SER A 256 13.34 51.31 -5.54
N GLY A 257 13.17 52.10 -4.48
CA GLY A 257 14.00 52.01 -3.27
C GLY A 257 13.76 50.72 -2.47
N ALA A 258 14.84 50.17 -1.88
CA ALA A 258 14.99 49.15 -0.82
C ALA A 258 14.15 47.85 -0.90
N LYS A 259 12.87 47.92 -1.22
CA LYS A 259 11.94 46.79 -1.40
C LYS A 259 12.22 46.00 -2.69
N GLY A 260 12.73 46.66 -3.73
CA GLY A 260 13.22 46.02 -4.96
C GLY A 260 14.49 45.21 -4.73
N ASP A 261 15.47 45.76 -3.99
CA ASP A 261 16.75 45.12 -3.71
C ASP A 261 16.63 43.82 -2.91
N ILE A 262 15.74 43.79 -1.91
CA ILE A 262 15.49 42.59 -1.10
C ILE A 262 14.88 41.48 -1.97
N ASN A 263 13.99 41.83 -2.89
CA ASN A 263 13.35 40.87 -3.79
C ASN A 263 14.35 40.25 -4.79
N VAL A 264 15.29 41.05 -5.31
CA VAL A 264 16.35 40.57 -6.23
C VAL A 264 17.29 39.59 -5.52
N VAL A 265 17.67 39.87 -4.27
CA VAL A 265 18.52 38.96 -3.48
C VAL A 265 17.80 37.65 -3.19
N HIS A 266 16.56 37.73 -2.72
CA HIS A 266 15.77 36.55 -2.39
C HIS A 266 15.56 35.66 -3.62
N SER A 267 15.08 36.23 -4.73
CA SER A 267 14.83 35.50 -5.97
C SER A 267 16.08 34.78 -6.51
N ARG A 268 17.26 35.39 -6.39
CA ARG A 268 18.53 34.77 -6.81
C ARG A 268 18.91 33.60 -5.92
N ILE A 269 18.77 33.75 -4.60
CA ILE A 269 19.06 32.66 -3.66
C ILE A 269 18.11 31.49 -3.87
N GLU A 270 16.81 31.76 -4.05
CA GLU A 270 15.84 30.73 -4.40
C GLU A 270 16.24 30.01 -5.70
N THR A 271 16.72 30.75 -6.72
CA THR A 271 17.21 30.17 -7.97
C THR A 271 18.43 29.27 -7.75
N TYR A 272 19.39 29.69 -6.92
CA TYR A 272 20.58 28.89 -6.60
C TYR A 272 20.21 27.62 -5.84
N ILE A 273 19.33 27.73 -4.83
CA ILE A 273 18.79 26.60 -4.06
C ILE A 273 18.09 25.62 -5.00
N HIS A 274 17.16 26.11 -5.82
CA HIS A 274 16.38 25.28 -6.73
C HIS A 274 17.27 24.53 -7.72
N SER A 275 18.17 25.24 -8.41
CA SER A 275 19.09 24.65 -9.41
C SER A 275 20.01 23.59 -8.79
N SER A 276 20.62 23.93 -7.65
CA SER A 276 21.61 23.10 -6.97
C SER A 276 20.98 21.81 -6.43
N LEU A 277 19.80 21.91 -5.79
CA LEU A 277 19.09 20.75 -5.25
C LEU A 277 18.47 19.89 -6.34
N CYS A 278 17.90 20.46 -7.40
CA CYS A 278 17.41 19.69 -8.54
C CYS A 278 18.53 18.84 -9.15
N THR A 279 19.71 19.44 -9.34
CA THR A 279 20.89 18.75 -9.88
C THR A 279 21.38 17.65 -8.94
N ALA A 280 21.50 17.95 -7.64
CA ALA A 280 21.89 16.96 -6.63
C ALA A 280 20.88 15.80 -6.53
N PHE A 281 19.58 16.08 -6.61
CA PHE A 281 18.54 15.06 -6.62
C PHE A 281 18.64 14.16 -7.86
N ALA A 282 18.82 14.75 -9.05
CA ALA A 282 19.00 14.01 -10.29
C ALA A 282 20.21 13.06 -10.23
N GLN A 283 21.35 13.50 -9.69
CA GLN A 283 22.51 12.64 -9.48
C GLN A 283 22.22 11.47 -8.52
N LYS A 284 21.49 11.72 -7.43
CA LYS A 284 21.13 10.66 -6.47
C LYS A 284 20.21 9.61 -7.09
N MET A 285 19.37 10.02 -8.04
CA MET A 285 18.52 9.15 -8.85
C MET A 285 19.35 8.29 -9.82
N GLU A 286 20.28 8.88 -10.57
CA GLU A 286 21.17 8.17 -11.51
C GLU A 286 22.09 7.16 -10.80
N GLU A 287 22.65 7.53 -9.65
CA GLU A 287 23.41 6.61 -8.79
C GLU A 287 22.55 5.42 -8.33
N GLY A 288 21.27 5.67 -8.03
CA GLY A 288 20.30 4.65 -7.65
C GLY A 288 19.99 3.69 -8.80
N ALA A 289 19.87 4.22 -10.02
CA ALA A 289 19.66 3.44 -11.24
C ALA A 289 20.90 2.60 -11.63
N SER A 290 22.11 3.09 -11.37
CA SER A 290 23.36 2.37 -11.67
C SER A 290 23.66 1.22 -10.70
N LYS A 291 23.16 1.28 -9.46
CA LYS A 291 23.34 0.25 -8.42
C LYS A 291 22.39 -0.96 -8.54
N ARG A 292 21.73 -1.14 -9.69
CA ARG A 292 20.84 -2.28 -10.06
C ARG A 292 21.43 -3.69 -9.83
N LEU A 293 22.71 -3.82 -9.48
CA LEU A 293 23.48 -5.07 -9.44
C LEU A 293 23.78 -5.63 -8.03
N SER A 294 23.39 -4.95 -6.94
CA SER A 294 23.61 -5.48 -5.58
C SER A 294 22.35 -6.11 -4.99
N ARG A 295 22.50 -7.28 -4.36
CA ARG A 295 21.50 -8.26 -3.87
C ARG A 295 20.48 -7.77 -2.81
N ASN A 296 20.15 -6.48 -2.74
CA ASN A 296 19.13 -5.96 -1.82
C ASN A 296 17.82 -5.69 -2.57
N HIS A 297 16.75 -6.43 -2.23
CA HIS A 297 15.39 -6.31 -2.80
C HIS A 297 14.66 -5.01 -2.43
N THR A 298 15.35 -3.90 -2.15
CA THR A 298 14.68 -2.64 -1.80
C THR A 298 14.35 -1.84 -3.07
N PRO A 299 13.09 -1.41 -3.26
CA PRO A 299 12.68 -0.62 -4.42
C PRO A 299 13.50 0.68 -4.54
N ILE A 300 13.80 1.06 -5.79
CA ILE A 300 14.64 2.22 -6.11
C ILE A 300 14.05 3.51 -5.53
N LEU A 301 12.73 3.70 -5.62
CA LEU A 301 12.06 4.89 -5.07
C LEU A 301 12.12 4.95 -3.54
N SER A 302 12.13 3.81 -2.85
CA SER A 302 12.32 3.77 -1.39
C SER A 302 13.75 4.20 -1.01
N ILE A 303 14.74 3.80 -1.80
CA ILE A 303 16.13 4.25 -1.64
C ILE A 303 16.24 5.75 -1.94
N LEU A 304 15.59 6.20 -3.01
CA LEU A 304 15.56 7.61 -3.39
C LEU A 304 14.94 8.46 -2.27
N ALA A 305 13.82 8.03 -1.69
CA ALA A 305 13.18 8.74 -0.58
C ALA A 305 14.14 8.92 0.60
N LYS A 306 14.89 7.87 0.97
CA LYS A 306 15.92 7.95 2.00
C LYS A 306 17.03 8.93 1.63
N LYS A 307 17.57 8.84 0.40
CA LYS A 307 18.61 9.77 -0.08
C LYS A 307 18.12 11.22 -0.11
N THR A 308 16.85 11.47 -0.41
CA THR A 308 16.23 12.80 -0.39
C THR A 308 16.14 13.34 1.04
N SER A 309 15.78 12.50 2.01
CA SER A 309 15.82 12.87 3.44
C SER A 309 17.24 13.20 3.89
N ASP A 310 18.23 12.37 3.51
CA ASP A 310 19.65 12.63 3.79
C ASP A 310 20.13 13.97 3.18
N LEU A 311 19.66 14.30 1.97
CA LEU A 311 19.97 15.57 1.28
C LEU A 311 19.34 16.76 2.02
N ALA A 312 18.10 16.64 2.49
CA ALA A 312 17.45 17.68 3.30
C ALA A 312 18.18 17.92 4.63
N ILE A 313 18.65 16.85 5.29
CA ILE A 313 19.44 16.94 6.52
C ILE A 313 20.80 17.62 6.24
N LYS A 314 21.46 17.26 5.14
CA LYS A 314 22.72 17.90 4.73
C LYS A 314 22.52 19.40 4.47
N GLU A 315 21.45 19.76 3.77
CA GLU A 315 21.08 21.16 3.49
C GLU A 315 20.86 21.94 4.78
N LYS A 316 20.06 21.41 5.71
CA LYS A 316 19.80 21.98 7.04
C LYS A 316 21.08 22.25 7.82
N ASN A 317 22.03 21.31 7.81
CA ASN A 317 23.20 21.36 8.69
C ASN A 317 24.38 22.13 8.09
N VAL A 318 24.55 22.12 6.76
CA VAL A 318 25.76 22.63 6.10
C VAL A 318 25.53 23.97 5.40
N TYR A 319 24.50 24.06 4.56
CA TYR A 319 24.34 25.20 3.64
C TYR A 319 23.35 26.24 4.16
N SER A 320 22.22 25.79 4.71
CA SER A 320 21.17 26.66 5.23
C SER A 320 21.64 27.69 6.28
N PRO A 321 22.56 27.37 7.22
CA PRO A 321 23.09 28.37 8.18
C PRO A 321 23.80 29.55 7.50
N ILE A 322 24.39 29.33 6.32
CA ILE A 322 25.05 30.37 5.53
C ILE A 322 24.00 31.16 4.75
N LEU A 323 23.12 30.46 4.02
CA LEU A 323 22.09 31.07 3.16
C LEU A 323 21.09 31.94 3.95
N LYS A 324 20.81 31.59 5.21
CA LYS A 324 19.93 32.36 6.12
C LYS A 324 20.35 33.81 6.33
N LYS A 325 21.64 34.14 6.14
CA LYS A 325 22.13 35.53 6.22
C LYS A 325 21.51 36.44 5.16
N TRP A 326 21.06 35.87 4.05
CA TRP A 326 20.49 36.62 2.93
C TRP A 326 19.04 36.23 2.60
N HIS A 327 18.59 35.02 2.97
CA HIS A 327 17.21 34.58 2.82
C HIS A 327 16.73 33.80 4.05
N HIS A 328 15.87 34.42 4.86
CA HIS A 328 15.41 33.86 6.14
C HIS A 328 14.79 32.46 6.04
N LEU A 329 14.11 32.10 4.95
CA LEU A 329 13.49 30.77 4.72
C LEU A 329 14.29 29.89 3.75
N ALA A 330 15.62 30.05 3.67
CA ALA A 330 16.42 29.29 2.70
C ALA A 330 16.22 27.76 2.84
N LEU A 331 16.16 27.26 4.07
CA LEU A 331 15.90 25.85 4.34
C LEU A 331 14.48 25.44 3.93
N GLY A 332 13.48 26.28 4.20
CA GLY A 332 12.13 26.05 3.71
C GLY A 332 12.04 25.88 2.20
N VAL A 333 12.63 26.80 1.43
CA VAL A 333 12.68 26.75 -0.05
C VAL A 333 13.36 25.47 -0.53
N ALA A 334 14.44 25.07 0.14
CA ALA A 334 15.15 23.85 -0.18
C ALA A 334 14.30 22.59 0.03
N VAL A 335 13.65 22.48 1.18
CA VAL A 335 12.77 21.35 1.52
C VAL A 335 11.57 21.29 0.57
N ALA A 336 10.96 22.42 0.24
CA ALA A 336 9.88 22.50 -0.74
C ALA A 336 10.32 22.05 -2.14
N THR A 337 11.56 22.40 -2.55
CA THR A 337 12.15 21.94 -3.81
C THR A 337 12.33 20.42 -3.81
N LEU A 338 12.93 19.85 -2.76
CA LEU A 338 13.12 18.39 -2.65
C LEU A 338 11.79 17.63 -2.60
N HIS A 339 10.80 18.20 -1.91
CA HIS A 339 9.45 17.69 -1.88
C HIS A 339 8.83 17.65 -3.30
N GLY A 340 8.94 18.76 -4.05
CA GLY A 340 8.49 18.83 -5.44
C GLY A 340 9.17 17.81 -6.36
N CYS A 341 10.50 17.69 -6.28
CA CYS A 341 11.28 16.73 -7.07
C CYS A 341 10.83 15.29 -6.83
N PHE A 342 10.77 14.86 -5.56
CA PHE A 342 10.34 13.50 -5.23
C PHE A 342 8.85 13.27 -5.54
N GLY A 343 8.00 14.25 -5.27
CA GLY A 343 6.57 14.19 -5.56
C GLY A 343 6.26 13.96 -7.04
N ASN A 344 7.06 14.50 -7.97
CA ASN A 344 6.90 14.26 -9.40
C ASN A 344 7.20 12.80 -9.78
N GLU A 345 8.27 12.22 -9.23
CA GLU A 345 8.62 10.81 -9.43
C GLU A 345 7.57 9.87 -8.82
N LEU A 346 7.10 10.20 -7.61
CA LEU A 346 6.06 9.44 -6.93
C LEU A 346 4.75 9.46 -7.73
N LYS A 347 4.36 10.60 -8.31
CA LYS A 347 3.16 10.69 -9.16
C LYS A 347 3.27 9.80 -10.40
N GLN A 348 4.44 9.76 -11.06
CA GLN A 348 4.65 8.87 -12.20
C GLN A 348 4.57 7.40 -11.80
N PHE A 349 5.14 7.06 -10.63
CA PHE A 349 5.03 5.71 -10.07
C PHE A 349 3.57 5.33 -9.80
N ILE A 350 2.82 6.18 -9.09
CA ILE A 350 1.42 5.94 -8.74
C ILE A 350 0.54 5.78 -9.99
N ALA A 351 0.76 6.58 -11.03
CA ALA A 351 0.02 6.48 -12.28
C ALA A 351 0.20 5.12 -13.00
N GLY A 352 1.32 4.42 -12.74
CA GLY A 352 1.60 3.09 -13.28
C GLY A 352 1.17 1.92 -12.39
N LEU A 353 0.59 2.18 -11.20
CA LEU A 353 0.21 1.13 -10.26
C LEU A 353 -1.11 0.46 -10.64
N THR A 354 -1.08 -0.86 -10.80
CA THR A 354 -2.29 -1.69 -11.02
C THR A 354 -2.59 -2.62 -9.84
N GLU A 355 -1.57 -3.06 -9.10
CA GLU A 355 -1.69 -4.07 -8.06
C GLU A 355 -0.88 -3.71 -6.82
N LEU A 356 -1.31 -4.24 -5.66
CA LEU A 356 -0.58 -4.11 -4.40
C LEU A 356 0.46 -5.22 -4.26
N THR A 357 1.73 -4.85 -4.28
CA THR A 357 2.88 -5.74 -4.03
C THR A 357 3.71 -5.26 -2.82
N PRO A 358 4.55 -6.11 -2.22
CA PRO A 358 5.44 -5.70 -1.12
C PRO A 358 6.31 -4.48 -1.48
N ASP A 359 6.78 -4.42 -2.72
CA ASP A 359 7.57 -3.31 -3.25
C ASP A 359 6.77 -2.01 -3.28
N THR A 360 5.54 -2.06 -3.78
CA THR A 360 4.66 -0.87 -3.82
C THR A 360 4.33 -0.38 -2.41
N ALA A 361 4.07 -1.29 -1.47
CA ALA A 361 3.83 -0.97 -0.07
C ALA A 361 5.05 -0.31 0.57
N GLN A 362 6.26 -0.79 0.26
CA GLN A 362 7.50 -0.22 0.77
C GLN A 362 7.76 1.18 0.21
N VAL A 363 7.50 1.42 -1.08
CA VAL A 363 7.63 2.75 -1.70
C VAL A 363 6.66 3.75 -1.08
N LEU A 364 5.39 3.40 -0.93
CA LEU A 364 4.37 4.29 -0.36
C LEU A 364 4.65 4.63 1.10
N LYS A 365 5.16 3.68 1.90
CA LYS A 365 5.63 3.96 3.27
C LYS A 365 6.83 4.88 3.31
N ALA A 366 7.81 4.66 2.44
CA ALA A 366 9.00 5.50 2.37
C ALA A 366 8.64 6.94 1.96
N ALA A 367 7.67 7.10 1.04
CA ALA A 367 7.12 8.38 0.65
C ALA A 367 6.38 9.09 1.80
N ASP A 368 5.49 8.40 2.51
CA ASP A 368 4.77 8.93 3.67
C ASP A 368 5.73 9.35 4.80
N LYS A 369 6.78 8.56 5.03
CA LYS A 369 7.83 8.93 5.98
C LYS A 369 8.61 10.16 5.52
N LEU A 370 9.06 10.19 4.26
CA LEU A 370 9.81 11.33 3.71
C LEU A 370 8.99 12.62 3.82
N GLU A 371 7.72 12.60 3.47
CA GLU A 371 6.83 13.74 3.61
C GLU A 371 6.82 14.28 5.05
N LYS A 372 6.63 13.40 6.04
CA LYS A 372 6.66 13.77 7.46
C LYS A 372 7.99 14.36 7.88
N ASP A 373 9.10 13.76 7.45
CA ASP A 373 10.46 14.24 7.74
C ASP A 373 10.67 15.66 7.15
N LEU A 374 10.28 15.88 5.89
CA LEU A 374 10.40 17.17 5.20
C LEU A 374 9.50 18.24 5.84
N ILE A 375 8.23 17.94 6.10
CA ILE A 375 7.30 18.85 6.77
C ILE A 375 7.83 19.23 8.16
N HIS A 376 8.38 18.27 8.91
CA HIS A 376 8.95 18.55 10.22
C HIS A 376 10.13 19.54 10.13
N ILE A 377 11.06 19.32 9.19
CA ILE A 377 12.18 20.24 8.95
C ILE A 377 11.68 21.65 8.56
N ALA A 378 10.66 21.74 7.71
CA ALA A 378 10.08 23.01 7.30
C ALA A 378 9.38 23.76 8.46
N ILE A 379 8.70 23.03 9.35
CA ILE A 379 8.07 23.62 10.55
C ILE A 379 9.15 24.18 11.47
N GLU A 380 10.21 23.39 11.76
CA GLU A 380 11.34 23.82 12.59
C GLU A 380 12.00 25.10 12.06
N ASP A 381 12.12 25.25 10.74
CA ASP A 381 12.71 26.45 10.11
C ASP A 381 11.90 27.73 10.33
N SER A 382 10.58 27.59 10.54
CA SER A 382 9.62 28.69 10.62
C SER A 382 9.19 29.06 12.04
N MET A 383 9.70 28.37 13.07
CA MET A 383 9.26 28.55 14.46
C MET A 383 9.47 29.98 15.01
N ASP A 384 10.40 30.73 14.44
CA ASP A 384 10.73 32.10 14.88
C ASP A 384 9.92 33.20 14.17
N ILE A 385 9.04 32.86 13.20
CA ILE A 385 8.34 33.84 12.36
C ILE A 385 6.87 33.41 12.15
N ASP A 386 5.96 34.07 12.87
CA ASP A 386 4.52 33.82 12.78
C ASP A 386 3.98 34.00 11.34
N ASP A 387 3.07 33.10 10.94
CA ASP A 387 2.35 33.04 9.66
C ASP A 387 3.16 32.55 8.42
N VAL A 388 4.48 32.59 8.48
CA VAL A 388 5.34 32.17 7.34
C VAL A 388 5.40 30.65 7.18
N GLY A 389 5.43 29.89 8.28
CA GLY A 389 5.40 28.42 8.24
C GLY A 389 4.16 27.85 7.53
N LYS A 390 3.00 28.53 7.66
CA LYS A 390 1.77 28.13 6.95
C LYS A 390 1.89 28.34 5.44
N SER A 391 2.56 29.41 5.01
CA SER A 391 2.79 29.69 3.59
C SER A 391 3.71 28.65 2.94
N LEU A 392 4.72 28.18 3.69
CA LEU A 392 5.66 27.17 3.23
C LEU A 392 5.04 25.77 3.17
N VAL A 393 4.26 25.38 4.18
CA VAL A 393 3.51 24.12 4.15
C VAL A 393 2.51 24.10 2.98
N ARG A 394 1.91 25.24 2.60
CA ARG A 394 1.06 25.33 1.40
C ARG A 394 1.81 25.06 0.08
N GLN A 395 3.13 25.25 0.03
CA GLN A 395 3.94 24.94 -1.15
C GLN A 395 4.27 23.44 -1.26
N MET A 396 4.01 22.65 -0.21
CA MET A 396 4.21 21.20 -0.15
C MET A 396 2.85 20.49 -0.06
N PRO A 397 2.12 20.34 -1.18
CA PRO A 397 0.86 19.61 -1.17
C PRO A 397 1.11 18.14 -0.81
N PRO A 398 0.22 17.50 -0.04
CA PRO A 398 0.46 16.13 0.41
C PRO A 398 0.60 15.18 -0.79
N TYR A 399 1.51 14.22 -0.68
CA TYR A 399 1.71 13.11 -1.60
C TYR A 399 0.53 12.14 -1.64
N GLU A 400 -0.33 12.16 -0.61
CA GLU A 400 -1.49 11.27 -0.47
C GLU A 400 -1.13 9.77 -0.45
N ALA A 401 0.14 9.43 -0.21
CA ALA A 401 0.66 8.05 -0.24
C ALA A 401 -0.12 7.11 0.70
N GLY A 402 -0.51 7.59 1.88
CA GLY A 402 -1.35 6.82 2.82
C GLY A 402 -2.75 6.52 2.27
N THR A 403 -3.35 7.45 1.52
CA THR A 403 -4.69 7.24 0.94
C THR A 403 -4.63 6.28 -0.25
N VAL A 404 -3.61 6.40 -1.10
CA VAL A 404 -3.34 5.47 -2.21
C VAL A 404 -3.12 4.06 -1.66
N MET A 405 -2.30 3.93 -0.61
CA MET A 405 -2.07 2.67 0.08
C MET A 405 -3.39 2.07 0.60
N ALA A 406 -4.22 2.85 1.28
CA ALA A 406 -5.51 2.39 1.81
C ALA A 406 -6.45 1.92 0.70
N ASN A 407 -6.50 2.62 -0.44
CA ASN A 407 -7.33 2.23 -1.58
C ASN A 407 -6.83 0.94 -2.25
N LEU A 408 -5.51 0.80 -2.42
CA LEU A 408 -4.90 -0.42 -2.97
C LEU A 408 -5.16 -1.62 -2.07
N VAL A 409 -5.07 -1.47 -0.75
CA VAL A 409 -5.39 -2.55 0.20
C VAL A 409 -6.86 -2.93 0.15
N LYS A 410 -7.78 -1.97 0.09
CA LYS A 410 -9.22 -2.25 -0.08
C LYS A 410 -9.51 -3.01 -1.38
N ALA A 411 -8.88 -2.60 -2.48
CA ALA A 411 -9.02 -3.28 -3.76
C ALA A 411 -8.47 -4.72 -3.70
N TRP A 412 -7.28 -4.90 -3.11
CA TRP A 412 -6.67 -6.21 -2.91
C TRP A 412 -7.54 -7.12 -2.03
N VAL A 413 -8.04 -6.64 -0.88
CA VAL A 413 -8.94 -7.41 0.00
C VAL A 413 -10.18 -7.88 -0.76
N LYS A 414 -10.82 -6.97 -1.52
CA LYS A 414 -11.97 -7.31 -2.35
C LYS A 414 -11.63 -8.39 -3.37
N GLU A 415 -10.52 -8.25 -4.08
CA GLU A 415 -10.06 -9.21 -5.07
C GLU A 415 -9.80 -10.60 -4.48
N GLN A 416 -9.16 -10.69 -3.31
CA GLN A 416 -8.93 -11.97 -2.62
C GLN A 416 -10.24 -12.63 -2.20
N VAL A 417 -11.18 -11.86 -1.66
CA VAL A 417 -12.51 -12.35 -1.26
C VAL A 417 -13.30 -12.83 -2.48
N ASP A 418 -13.30 -12.08 -3.58
CA ASP A 418 -13.98 -12.45 -4.82
C ASP A 418 -13.36 -13.70 -5.46
N LYS A 419 -12.03 -13.84 -5.46
CA LYS A 419 -11.30 -15.04 -5.90
C LYS A 419 -11.70 -16.26 -5.08
N LEU A 420 -11.66 -16.15 -3.74
CA LEU A 420 -12.01 -17.26 -2.85
C LEU A 420 -13.47 -17.69 -3.02
N LYS A 421 -14.38 -16.74 -3.18
CA LYS A 421 -15.79 -17.03 -3.44
C LYS A 421 -16.00 -17.78 -4.76
N GLY A 422 -15.43 -17.28 -5.86
CA GLY A 422 -15.54 -17.93 -7.17
C GLY A 422 -14.92 -19.33 -7.18
N TRP A 423 -13.80 -19.50 -6.47
CA TRP A 423 -13.18 -20.80 -6.25
C TRP A 423 -14.08 -21.75 -5.46
N ALA A 424 -14.71 -21.27 -4.38
CA ALA A 424 -15.61 -22.06 -3.55
C ALA A 424 -16.83 -22.55 -4.35
N ASP A 425 -17.43 -21.70 -5.19
CA ASP A 425 -18.51 -22.06 -6.09
C ASP A 425 -18.10 -23.21 -7.03
N GLN A 426 -16.96 -23.06 -7.72
CA GLN A 426 -16.45 -24.07 -8.66
C GLN A 426 -16.17 -25.42 -7.99
N LYS A 427 -15.56 -25.41 -6.80
CA LYS A 427 -15.19 -26.64 -6.10
C LYS A 427 -16.38 -27.36 -5.47
N LEU A 428 -17.35 -26.62 -4.93
CA LEU A 428 -18.56 -27.21 -4.37
C LEU A 428 -19.42 -27.92 -5.42
N GLU A 429 -19.41 -27.45 -6.67
CA GLU A 429 -20.09 -28.13 -7.79
C GLU A 429 -19.40 -29.45 -8.20
N GLN A 430 -18.09 -29.54 -8.00
CA GLN A 430 -17.29 -30.73 -8.33
C GLN A 430 -17.29 -31.80 -7.23
N GLU A 431 -17.68 -31.43 -6.00
CA GLU A 431 -17.63 -32.31 -4.83
C GLU A 431 -18.72 -33.40 -4.90
N THR A 432 -18.31 -34.67 -4.97
CA THR A 432 -19.21 -35.83 -5.07
C THR A 432 -19.78 -36.27 -3.74
N TRP A 433 -19.15 -35.88 -2.62
CA TRP A 433 -19.50 -36.28 -1.26
C TRP A 433 -19.47 -37.79 -1.02
N ASN A 434 -18.54 -38.49 -1.68
CA ASN A 434 -18.38 -39.93 -1.56
C ASN A 434 -17.07 -40.29 -0.82
N PRO A 435 -17.10 -41.04 0.29
CA PRO A 435 -15.89 -41.42 1.00
C PRO A 435 -14.98 -42.40 0.25
N LYS A 436 -15.45 -43.05 -0.82
CA LYS A 436 -14.60 -43.95 -1.63
C LYS A 436 -13.61 -43.22 -2.54
N ASP A 437 -13.91 -41.98 -2.89
CA ASP A 437 -13.06 -41.15 -3.74
C ASP A 437 -12.01 -40.40 -2.91
N ASN A 438 -12.18 -40.34 -1.59
CA ASN A 438 -11.32 -39.61 -0.67
C ASN A 438 -10.36 -40.58 0.04
N ASN A 439 -9.08 -40.49 -0.30
CA ASN A 439 -8.01 -41.28 0.31
C ASN A 439 -7.96 -41.05 1.83
N MET A 440 -8.44 -42.00 2.63
CA MET A 440 -8.26 -42.15 4.09
C MET A 440 -8.75 -41.02 5.02
N ASP A 441 -8.94 -39.79 4.55
CA ASP A 441 -9.41 -38.68 5.36
C ASP A 441 -10.95 -38.66 5.45
N SER A 442 -11.45 -38.60 6.67
CA SER A 442 -12.89 -38.70 6.97
C SER A 442 -13.72 -37.47 6.55
N PHE A 443 -13.18 -36.54 5.75
CA PHE A 443 -13.75 -35.23 5.40
C PHE A 443 -13.39 -34.83 3.94
N ALA A 444 -14.06 -33.82 3.40
CA ALA A 444 -13.92 -33.42 1.99
C ALA A 444 -12.60 -32.67 1.71
N PRO A 445 -11.87 -32.98 0.62
CA PRO A 445 -10.60 -32.32 0.27
C PRO A 445 -10.79 -30.83 -0.02
N SER A 446 -11.94 -30.43 -0.57
CA SER A 446 -12.30 -29.02 -0.78
C SER A 446 -12.26 -28.19 0.49
N SER A 447 -12.51 -28.77 1.68
CA SER A 447 -12.44 -28.04 2.94
C SER A 447 -11.00 -27.74 3.37
N VAL A 448 -10.06 -28.66 3.07
CA VAL A 448 -8.63 -28.47 3.34
C VAL A 448 -8.07 -27.37 2.44
N GLU A 449 -8.38 -27.44 1.15
CA GLU A 449 -7.96 -26.42 0.18
C GLU A 449 -8.54 -25.04 0.53
N MET A 450 -9.82 -24.96 0.95
CA MET A 450 -10.45 -23.70 1.38
C MET A 450 -9.71 -23.06 2.56
N LEU A 451 -9.41 -23.85 3.60
CA LEU A 451 -8.69 -23.36 4.78
C LEU A 451 -7.23 -23.01 4.47
N HIS A 452 -6.60 -23.76 3.55
CA HIS A 452 -5.26 -23.44 3.07
C HIS A 452 -5.23 -22.08 2.34
N LEU A 453 -6.16 -21.82 1.43
CA LEU A 453 -6.28 -20.55 0.72
C LEU A 453 -6.54 -19.38 1.67
N ILE A 454 -7.39 -19.56 2.68
CA ILE A 454 -7.62 -18.56 3.73
C ILE A 454 -6.32 -18.27 4.47
N LYS A 455 -5.57 -19.32 4.86
CA LYS A 455 -4.29 -19.17 5.57
C LYS A 455 -3.25 -18.45 4.69
N GLU A 456 -3.10 -18.86 3.44
CA GLU A 456 -2.19 -18.24 2.47
C GLU A 456 -2.53 -16.75 2.25
N THR A 457 -3.83 -16.42 2.20
CA THR A 457 -4.28 -15.02 2.10
C THR A 457 -3.84 -14.19 3.31
N PHE A 458 -3.93 -14.75 4.53
CA PHE A 458 -3.41 -14.07 5.72
C PHE A 458 -1.89 -13.95 5.70
N ASP A 459 -1.16 -15.00 5.30
CA ASP A 459 0.29 -14.97 5.21
C ASP A 459 0.74 -13.85 4.26
N VAL A 460 0.15 -13.74 3.06
CA VAL A 460 0.40 -12.64 2.11
C VAL A 460 0.03 -11.27 2.70
N PHE A 461 -1.10 -11.17 3.41
CA PHE A 461 -1.50 -9.91 4.06
C PHE A 461 -0.47 -9.42 5.08
N PHE A 462 0.10 -10.32 5.89
CA PHE A 462 1.13 -9.97 6.87
C PHE A 462 2.47 -9.62 6.20
N GLU A 463 2.83 -10.27 5.09
CA GLU A 463 4.05 -9.94 4.33
C GLU A 463 4.03 -8.52 3.77
N LEU A 464 2.86 -8.01 3.32
CA LEU A 464 2.71 -6.64 2.81
C LEU A 464 3.04 -5.56 3.87
N SER A 465 3.09 -5.92 5.16
CA SER A 465 3.56 -5.06 6.27
C SER A 465 2.82 -3.71 6.39
N ILE A 466 1.56 -3.60 5.95
CA ILE A 466 0.79 -2.34 5.75
C ILE A 466 0.61 -1.51 7.04
N PRO A 467 0.88 -0.18 7.10
CA PRO A 467 0.61 0.63 8.30
C PRO A 467 -0.90 0.81 8.53
N MET A 468 -1.38 0.75 9.78
CA MET A 468 -2.80 0.73 10.21
C MET A 468 -3.55 -0.58 9.89
N HIS A 469 -3.27 -1.60 10.71
CA HIS A 469 -3.63 -3.00 10.48
C HIS A 469 -5.04 -3.41 10.91
N SER A 470 -5.64 -2.74 11.90
CA SER A 470 -6.74 -3.35 12.65
C SER A 470 -8.09 -3.38 11.89
N ALA A 471 -8.51 -2.25 11.31
CA ALA A 471 -9.77 -2.17 10.57
C ALA A 471 -9.74 -2.95 9.24
N LEU A 472 -8.61 -2.91 8.52
CA LEU A 472 -8.46 -3.61 7.24
C LEU A 472 -8.35 -5.14 7.42
N LEU A 473 -7.73 -5.59 8.52
CA LEU A 473 -7.71 -7.00 8.90
C LEU A 473 -9.10 -7.50 9.31
N ALA A 474 -9.90 -6.66 9.98
CA ALA A 474 -11.28 -6.97 10.31
C ALA A 474 -12.14 -7.10 9.04
N ASP A 475 -11.97 -6.20 8.08
CA ASP A 475 -12.68 -6.26 6.78
C ASP A 475 -12.30 -7.52 5.98
N LEU A 476 -11.01 -7.87 5.93
CA LEU A 476 -10.53 -9.11 5.30
C LEU A 476 -11.11 -10.34 5.99
N THR A 477 -11.00 -10.41 7.32
CA THR A 477 -11.53 -11.53 8.11
C THR A 477 -13.03 -11.68 7.92
N ALA A 478 -13.80 -10.58 7.96
CA ALA A 478 -15.23 -10.61 7.72
C ALA A 478 -15.59 -11.05 6.29
N GLY A 479 -14.79 -10.67 5.29
CA GLY A 479 -14.94 -11.12 3.90
C GLY A 479 -14.69 -12.63 3.74
N LEU A 480 -13.60 -13.12 4.33
CA LEU A 480 -13.24 -14.54 4.33
C LEU A 480 -14.25 -15.39 5.12
N ASP A 481 -14.71 -14.90 6.28
CA ASP A 481 -15.74 -15.54 7.10
C ASP A 481 -17.08 -15.65 6.34
N LYS A 482 -17.48 -14.63 5.58
CA LYS A 482 -18.65 -14.73 4.70
C LYS A 482 -18.49 -15.78 3.60
N CYS A 483 -17.31 -15.91 3.01
CA CYS A 483 -17.03 -16.92 1.99
C CYS A 483 -17.08 -18.34 2.58
N LEU A 484 -16.48 -18.53 3.75
CA LEU A 484 -16.49 -19.81 4.45
C LEU A 484 -17.89 -20.16 4.98
N HIS A 485 -18.63 -19.19 5.51
CA HIS A 485 -20.03 -19.35 5.89
C HIS A 485 -20.88 -19.78 4.69
N TYR A 486 -20.68 -19.16 3.53
CA TYR A 486 -21.34 -19.57 2.29
C TYR A 486 -21.00 -21.03 1.93
N TYR A 487 -19.73 -21.40 2.00
CA TYR A 487 -19.29 -22.79 1.80
C TYR A 487 -20.01 -23.76 2.75
N VAL A 488 -20.00 -23.48 4.06
CA VAL A 488 -20.67 -24.28 5.10
C VAL A 488 -22.18 -24.40 4.85
N SER A 489 -22.83 -23.31 4.44
CA SER A 489 -24.25 -23.32 4.08
C SER A 489 -24.55 -24.25 2.90
N LYS A 490 -23.68 -24.26 1.88
CA LYS A 490 -23.79 -25.14 0.72
C LYS A 490 -23.55 -26.62 1.05
N VAL A 491 -22.64 -26.94 1.98
CA VAL A 491 -22.46 -28.33 2.48
C VAL A 491 -23.78 -28.91 3.01
N LYS A 492 -24.62 -28.09 3.63
CA LYS A 492 -25.93 -28.51 4.16
C LYS A 492 -27.00 -28.64 3.07
N SER A 493 -26.83 -27.94 1.95
CA SER A 493 -27.84 -27.86 0.90
C SER A 493 -28.09 -29.23 0.26
N GLY A 494 -29.36 -29.54 -0.03
CA GLY A 494 -29.76 -30.81 -0.63
C GLY A 494 -29.92 -32.02 0.33
N CYS A 495 -29.60 -31.88 1.63
CA CYS A 495 -29.74 -33.00 2.59
C CYS A 495 -31.19 -33.29 3.04
N GLY A 496 -32.13 -32.37 2.79
CA GLY A 496 -33.53 -32.47 3.26
C GLY A 496 -33.76 -31.99 4.69
N THR A 497 -35.03 -31.82 5.07
CA THR A 497 -35.45 -31.37 6.40
C THR A 497 -36.18 -32.48 7.16
N GLN A 498 -36.23 -32.39 8.49
CA GLN A 498 -36.99 -33.35 9.30
C GLN A 498 -38.45 -33.48 8.85
N SER A 499 -39.08 -32.36 8.46
CA SER A 499 -40.48 -32.32 8.02
C SER A 499 -40.73 -33.12 6.73
N THR A 500 -39.73 -33.29 5.87
CA THR A 500 -39.86 -34.10 4.65
C THR A 500 -39.68 -35.60 4.90
N LEU A 501 -39.03 -35.98 6.00
CA LEU A 501 -38.68 -37.37 6.32
C LEU A 501 -39.64 -38.01 7.33
N PHE A 502 -40.38 -37.21 8.12
CA PHE A 502 -41.34 -37.74 9.08
C PHE A 502 -42.64 -38.20 8.37
N PRO A 503 -43.11 -39.43 8.61
CA PRO A 503 -44.31 -39.95 7.96
C PRO A 503 -45.57 -39.19 8.39
N GLN A 504 -46.51 -38.99 7.45
CA GLN A 504 -47.82 -38.43 7.75
C GLN A 504 -48.62 -39.39 8.63
N LEU A 505 -49.32 -38.84 9.64
CA LEU A 505 -50.13 -39.63 10.55
C LEU A 505 -51.31 -40.27 9.79
N PRO A 506 -51.53 -41.59 9.91
CA PRO A 506 -52.68 -42.25 9.28
C PRO A 506 -53.99 -41.75 9.90
N HIS A 507 -55.08 -41.86 9.13
CA HIS A 507 -56.41 -41.56 9.67
C HIS A 507 -56.75 -42.51 10.84
N LEU A 508 -57.48 -41.99 11.83
CA LEU A 508 -57.88 -42.76 12.99
C LEU A 508 -58.90 -43.83 12.60
N THR A 509 -58.58 -45.07 12.91
CA THR A 509 -59.45 -46.25 12.75
C THR A 509 -59.68 -46.90 14.12
N ARG A 510 -60.72 -47.71 14.25
CA ARG A 510 -60.93 -48.58 15.43
C ARG A 510 -60.62 -50.04 15.08
N CYS A 511 -60.18 -50.84 16.04
CA CYS A 511 -59.89 -52.25 15.81
C CYS A 511 -61.11 -53.07 15.36
N ASP A 512 -60.89 -54.09 14.52
CA ASP A 512 -61.90 -55.11 14.22
C ASP A 512 -61.80 -56.28 15.21
N VAL A 513 -62.57 -56.18 16.30
CA VAL A 513 -62.76 -57.26 17.27
C VAL A 513 -63.74 -58.27 16.64
N GLY A 514 -63.23 -59.18 15.81
CA GLY A 514 -64.06 -60.11 15.02
C GLY A 514 -65.06 -60.91 15.86
N SER A 515 -66.28 -61.06 15.36
CA SER A 515 -67.28 -62.02 15.89
C SER A 515 -66.81 -63.45 15.62
N LYS A 516 -66.69 -64.29 16.66
CA LYS A 516 -66.17 -65.67 16.61
C LYS A 516 -67.01 -66.69 15.81
N LEU A 517 -67.81 -66.28 14.83
CA LEU A 517 -68.61 -67.16 13.98
C LEU A 517 -68.34 -66.79 12.51
N PHE A 518 -67.85 -67.76 11.74
CA PHE A 518 -67.37 -67.70 10.35
C PHE A 518 -65.89 -67.29 10.16
N LYS A 519 -64.98 -68.26 10.32
CA LYS A 519 -63.72 -68.26 9.57
C LYS A 519 -64.05 -68.53 8.09
N LYS A 520 -64.24 -67.46 7.31
CA LYS A 520 -64.16 -67.55 5.85
C LYS A 520 -62.70 -67.31 5.49
N ASN A 521 -62.07 -68.29 4.85
CA ASN A 521 -60.75 -68.15 4.24
C ASN A 521 -60.80 -67.01 3.21
N GLU A 522 -60.46 -65.81 3.63
CA GLU A 522 -60.05 -64.76 2.72
C GLU A 522 -58.58 -64.98 2.40
N LYS A 523 -58.32 -65.26 1.12
CA LYS A 523 -56.97 -65.25 0.54
C LYS A 523 -56.26 -63.98 0.99
N PRO A 524 -54.95 -64.01 1.28
CA PRO A 524 -54.19 -62.79 1.47
C PRO A 524 -54.34 -61.96 0.20
N GLN A 525 -55.17 -60.91 0.26
CA GLN A 525 -55.20 -59.92 -0.81
C GLN A 525 -53.78 -59.38 -0.88
N LEU A 526 -53.19 -59.50 -2.07
CA LEU A 526 -51.87 -59.01 -2.37
C LEU A 526 -51.70 -57.64 -1.72
N LEU A 527 -50.65 -57.55 -0.92
CA LEU A 527 -49.95 -56.33 -0.60
C LEU A 527 -50.02 -55.45 -1.85
N VAL A 528 -50.85 -54.40 -1.82
CA VAL A 528 -50.73 -53.33 -2.79
C VAL A 528 -49.33 -52.79 -2.54
N LYS A 529 -48.37 -53.26 -3.34
CA LYS A 529 -47.13 -52.57 -3.62
C LYS A 529 -47.56 -51.17 -4.06
N ARG A 530 -47.66 -50.23 -3.11
CA ARG A 530 -47.28 -48.86 -3.41
C ARG A 530 -45.87 -49.01 -3.95
N GLY A 531 -45.74 -48.72 -5.24
CA GLY A 531 -44.57 -49.08 -6.03
C GLY A 531 -43.29 -48.81 -5.27
N SER A 532 -42.61 -49.89 -4.88
CA SER A 532 -41.17 -49.93 -5.01
C SER A 532 -40.92 -49.69 -6.50
N GLN A 533 -40.72 -48.42 -6.87
CA GLN A 533 -40.02 -48.10 -8.08
C GLN A 533 -38.58 -48.60 -7.87
N VAL A 534 -38.37 -49.88 -8.18
CA VAL A 534 -37.09 -50.33 -8.69
C VAL A 534 -36.99 -49.73 -10.10
N GLY A 535 -36.62 -48.44 -10.13
CA GLY A 535 -36.10 -47.73 -11.27
C GLY A 535 -34.59 -47.64 -11.10
N SER A 536 -33.88 -48.31 -11.98
CA SER A 536 -32.43 -48.35 -12.13
C SER A 536 -31.79 -46.96 -12.19
N THR A 537 -30.57 -46.87 -11.63
CA THR A 537 -29.45 -45.99 -12.02
C THR A 537 -29.61 -44.48 -11.86
N THR A 538 -29.45 -44.01 -10.61
CA THR A 538 -28.46 -43.03 -10.10
C THR A 538 -29.06 -42.47 -8.80
N GLY A 539 -29.15 -43.30 -7.76
CA GLY A 539 -29.56 -42.82 -6.45
C GLY A 539 -28.53 -41.83 -5.96
N ASN A 540 -28.96 -40.60 -5.68
CA ASN A 540 -28.10 -39.46 -5.30
C ASN A 540 -27.15 -39.87 -4.15
N GLU A 541 -25.93 -40.31 -4.49
CA GLU A 541 -24.95 -40.89 -3.56
C GLU A 541 -24.56 -39.90 -2.46
N SER A 542 -24.66 -38.59 -2.76
CA SER A 542 -24.51 -37.48 -1.82
C SER A 542 -25.47 -37.52 -0.63
N SER A 543 -26.61 -38.20 -0.78
CA SER A 543 -27.61 -38.37 0.28
C SER A 543 -27.44 -39.68 1.06
N SER A 544 -26.50 -40.55 0.67
CA SER A 544 -26.23 -41.80 1.39
C SER A 544 -25.78 -41.55 2.83
N LEU A 545 -25.95 -42.52 3.73
CA LEU A 545 -25.45 -42.45 5.11
C LEU A 545 -23.96 -42.07 5.14
N SER A 546 -23.16 -42.68 4.27
CA SER A 546 -21.73 -42.42 4.15
C SER A 546 -21.42 -40.99 3.68
N GLY A 547 -22.18 -40.45 2.71
CA GLY A 547 -22.01 -39.07 2.26
C GLY A 547 -22.44 -38.03 3.30
N LEU A 548 -23.50 -38.33 4.06
CA LEU A 548 -23.93 -37.47 5.18
C LEU A 548 -22.93 -37.49 6.34
N CYS A 549 -22.34 -38.64 6.66
CA CYS A 549 -21.25 -38.73 7.64
C CYS A 549 -20.02 -37.92 7.21
N LEU A 550 -19.63 -37.99 5.92
CA LEU A 550 -18.53 -37.20 5.36
C LEU A 550 -18.79 -35.69 5.51
N ARG A 551 -20.02 -35.23 5.24
CA ARG A 551 -20.43 -33.83 5.44
C ARG A 551 -20.34 -33.39 6.90
N ILE A 552 -20.79 -34.24 7.84
CA ILE A 552 -20.70 -33.97 9.29
C ILE A 552 -19.24 -33.80 9.71
N ASN A 553 -18.37 -34.72 9.30
CA ASN A 553 -16.94 -34.65 9.60
C ASN A 553 -16.27 -33.43 8.97
N THR A 554 -16.68 -33.04 7.76
CA THR A 554 -16.18 -31.85 7.06
C THR A 554 -16.48 -30.58 7.84
N LEU A 555 -17.71 -30.42 8.34
CA LEU A 555 -18.06 -29.27 9.18
C LEU A 555 -17.31 -29.26 10.52
N HIS A 556 -17.10 -30.43 11.12
CA HIS A 556 -16.33 -30.54 12.35
C HIS A 556 -14.85 -30.21 12.15
N TYR A 557 -14.27 -30.65 11.03
CA TYR A 557 -12.90 -30.31 10.65
C TYR A 557 -12.73 -28.79 10.50
N ILE A 558 -13.65 -28.14 9.76
CA ILE A 558 -13.64 -26.68 9.61
C ILE A 558 -13.75 -25.99 10.98
N GLN A 559 -14.64 -26.45 11.85
CA GLN A 559 -14.79 -25.88 13.19
C GLN A 559 -13.49 -25.92 13.99
N ASN A 560 -12.76 -27.04 13.97
CA ASN A 560 -11.49 -27.19 14.70
C ASN A 560 -10.36 -26.34 14.09
N GLU A 561 -10.27 -26.29 12.77
CA GLU A 561 -9.24 -25.49 12.10
C GLU A 561 -9.47 -23.99 12.23
N LEU A 562 -10.73 -23.54 12.33
CA LEU A 562 -11.05 -22.15 12.62
C LEU A 562 -10.53 -21.69 13.99
N GLU A 563 -10.62 -22.54 15.02
CA GLU A 563 -10.04 -22.24 16.34
C GLU A 563 -8.50 -22.14 16.28
N ASN A 564 -7.87 -22.97 15.46
CA ASN A 564 -6.42 -22.91 15.25
C ASN A 564 -6.00 -21.67 14.44
N LEU A 565 -6.80 -21.30 13.44
CA LEU A 565 -6.57 -20.13 12.60
C LEU A 565 -6.70 -18.84 13.41
N ASP A 566 -7.74 -18.68 14.23
CA ASP A 566 -7.94 -17.53 15.12
C ASP A 566 -6.75 -17.33 16.07
N LYS A 567 -6.26 -18.42 16.69
CA LYS A 567 -5.07 -18.39 17.55
C LYS A 567 -3.82 -17.91 16.80
N LYS A 568 -3.60 -18.39 15.57
CA LYS A 568 -2.44 -18.00 14.74
C LYS A 568 -2.52 -16.55 14.29
N THR A 569 -3.67 -16.10 13.79
CA THR A 569 -3.88 -14.71 13.34
C THR A 569 -3.68 -13.72 14.48
N LYS A 570 -4.20 -14.03 15.68
CA LYS A 570 -3.96 -13.23 16.90
C LYS A 570 -2.50 -13.21 17.35
N ALA A 571 -1.73 -14.26 17.08
CA ALA A 571 -0.30 -14.29 17.37
C ALA A 571 0.50 -13.42 16.37
N CYS A 572 0.19 -13.51 15.07
CA CYS A 572 0.82 -12.67 14.04
C CYS A 572 0.55 -11.19 14.25
N LEU A 573 -0.68 -10.81 14.60
CA LEU A 573 -1.03 -9.41 14.88
C LEU A 573 -0.21 -8.83 16.04
N ARG A 574 -0.05 -9.59 17.14
CA ARG A 574 0.77 -9.19 18.29
C ARG A 574 2.25 -8.99 17.96
N ASN A 575 2.76 -9.68 16.94
CA ASN A 575 4.14 -9.52 16.48
C ASN A 575 4.30 -8.32 15.53
N ALA A 576 3.26 -7.96 14.78
CA ALA A 576 3.29 -6.87 13.80
C ALA A 576 3.06 -5.49 14.45
N GLU A 577 2.18 -5.40 15.45
CA GLU A 577 1.96 -4.18 16.21
C GLU A 577 2.84 -4.19 17.46
N LEU A 578 3.80 -3.26 17.58
CA LEU A 578 4.57 -3.03 18.81
C LEU A 578 3.64 -2.53 19.94
N ALA A 579 2.94 -3.48 20.54
CA ALA A 579 2.25 -3.53 21.83
C ALA A 579 1.47 -2.29 22.31
N GLN A 580 0.14 -2.33 22.14
CA GLN A 580 -0.82 -1.96 23.19
C GLN A 580 -1.84 -3.11 23.33
N PRO A 581 -1.89 -3.83 24.46
CA PRO A 581 -2.74 -5.03 24.64
C PRO A 581 -4.25 -4.74 24.47
N ASP A 582 -4.68 -3.54 24.83
CA ASP A 582 -6.10 -3.17 24.91
C ASP A 582 -6.79 -2.99 23.54
N VAL A 583 -6.03 -2.82 22.45
CA VAL A 583 -6.58 -2.68 21.09
C VAL A 583 -6.83 -4.04 20.42
N VAL A 584 -6.04 -5.06 20.77
CA VAL A 584 -6.10 -6.39 20.16
C VAL A 584 -7.33 -7.19 20.61
N ASP A 585 -7.73 -7.06 21.88
CA ASP A 585 -8.92 -7.74 22.42
C ASP A 585 -10.24 -7.11 21.94
N GLY A 586 -10.22 -5.87 21.45
CA GLY A 586 -11.37 -5.18 20.86
C GLY A 586 -11.62 -5.47 19.38
N LEU A 587 -10.72 -6.21 18.71
CA LEU A 587 -10.81 -6.47 17.27
C LEU A 587 -11.58 -7.76 16.98
N ASN A 588 -12.64 -7.64 16.18
CA ASN A 588 -13.49 -8.73 15.73
C ASN A 588 -12.81 -9.53 14.59
N ILE A 589 -11.74 -10.28 14.93
CA ILE A 589 -10.95 -11.12 13.99
C ILE A 589 -11.42 -12.60 14.04
N ASN A 590 -12.65 -12.82 14.49
CA ASN A 590 -13.22 -14.13 14.76
C ASN A 590 -14.14 -14.57 13.61
N PHE A 591 -14.03 -15.84 13.25
CA PHE A 591 -14.90 -16.50 12.25
C PHE A 591 -16.26 -16.88 12.87
N GLU A 592 -16.93 -15.93 13.52
CA GLU A 592 -18.14 -16.20 14.30
C GLU A 592 -19.28 -16.76 13.44
N LEU A 593 -19.45 -16.23 12.21
CA LEU A 593 -20.52 -16.69 11.32
C LEU A 593 -20.27 -18.14 10.91
N SER A 594 -19.04 -18.47 10.48
CA SER A 594 -18.69 -19.83 10.09
C SER A 594 -18.72 -20.80 11.26
N GLN A 595 -18.29 -20.39 12.46
CA GLN A 595 -18.31 -21.24 13.65
C GLN A 595 -19.74 -21.57 14.07
N ALA A 596 -20.62 -20.57 14.13
CA ALA A 596 -22.05 -20.78 14.41
C ALA A 596 -22.72 -21.64 13.34
N ALA A 597 -22.42 -21.40 12.05
CA ALA A 597 -22.98 -22.18 10.96
C ALA A 597 -22.49 -23.63 10.94
N CYS A 598 -21.24 -23.91 11.33
CA CYS A 598 -20.73 -25.27 11.49
C CYS A 598 -21.46 -26.00 12.62
N GLN A 599 -21.61 -25.38 13.79
CA GLN A 599 -22.32 -25.98 14.93
C GLN A 599 -23.77 -26.32 14.58
N GLU A 600 -24.50 -25.37 14.01
CA GLU A 600 -25.89 -25.60 13.57
C GLU A 600 -25.95 -26.60 12.41
N GLY A 601 -24.98 -26.56 11.49
CA GLY A 601 -24.86 -27.51 10.39
C GLY A 601 -24.68 -28.94 10.85
N ILE A 602 -23.77 -29.18 11.80
CA ILE A 602 -23.55 -30.49 12.42
C ILE A 602 -24.85 -30.97 13.09
N ARG A 603 -25.50 -30.12 13.89
CA ARG A 603 -26.72 -30.50 14.62
C ARG A 603 -27.86 -30.89 13.66
N GLN A 604 -28.04 -30.10 12.60
CA GLN A 604 -29.08 -30.34 11.60
C GLN A 604 -28.77 -31.59 10.77
N LEU A 605 -27.54 -31.78 10.31
CA LEU A 605 -27.15 -32.99 9.56
C LEU A 605 -27.29 -34.23 10.43
N CYS A 606 -26.85 -34.21 11.69
CA CYS A 606 -27.04 -35.31 12.63
C CYS A 606 -28.53 -35.71 12.74
N LYS A 607 -29.42 -34.72 12.86
CA LYS A 607 -30.86 -34.94 12.91
C LYS A 607 -31.40 -35.49 11.59
N THR A 608 -31.09 -34.85 10.47
CA THR A 608 -31.57 -35.28 9.15
C THR A 608 -31.10 -36.70 8.82
N THR A 609 -29.84 -37.04 9.08
CA THR A 609 -29.29 -38.38 8.91
C THR A 609 -30.03 -39.39 9.78
N ALA A 610 -30.25 -39.08 11.06
CA ALA A 610 -30.98 -39.96 11.96
C ALA A 610 -32.41 -40.26 11.48
N TYR A 611 -33.19 -39.24 11.12
CA TYR A 611 -34.57 -39.45 10.65
C TYR A 611 -34.59 -40.17 9.29
N LYS A 612 -33.62 -39.91 8.40
CA LYS A 612 -33.50 -40.65 7.14
C LYS A 612 -33.25 -42.14 7.41
N VAL A 613 -32.29 -42.47 8.28
CA VAL A 613 -32.00 -43.86 8.64
C VAL A 613 -33.23 -44.55 9.22
N ILE A 614 -33.95 -43.91 10.14
CA ILE A 614 -35.09 -44.55 10.81
C ILE A 614 -36.32 -44.68 9.90
N PHE A 615 -36.69 -43.63 9.17
CA PHE A 615 -37.97 -43.56 8.45
C PHE A 615 -37.88 -43.86 6.95
N SER A 616 -36.68 -43.87 6.38
CA SER A 616 -36.42 -44.31 5.00
C SER A 616 -35.71 -45.67 5.01
N ASP A 617 -34.53 -45.77 5.61
CA ASP A 617 -33.67 -46.95 5.44
C ASP A 617 -34.14 -48.16 6.27
N LEU A 618 -34.66 -47.92 7.49
CA LEU A 618 -35.20 -48.94 8.40
C LEU A 618 -36.74 -48.97 8.44
N SER A 619 -37.40 -48.29 7.50
CA SER A 619 -38.86 -48.20 7.46
C SER A 619 -39.53 -49.57 7.31
N HIS A 620 -38.94 -50.47 6.53
CA HIS A 620 -39.49 -51.82 6.30
C HIS A 620 -39.52 -52.68 7.57
N VAL A 621 -38.53 -52.56 8.45
CA VAL A 621 -38.48 -53.30 9.72
C VAL A 621 -39.23 -52.59 10.85
N LEU A 622 -39.30 -51.26 10.82
CA LEU A 622 -39.97 -50.47 11.86
C LEU A 622 -41.43 -50.18 11.51
N MET A 623 -41.68 -49.46 10.41
CA MET A 623 -43.01 -48.96 10.02
C MET A 623 -43.86 -49.98 9.26
N ASP A 624 -43.27 -50.98 8.61
CA ASP A 624 -44.04 -51.99 7.85
C ASP A 624 -44.19 -53.33 8.57
N ALA A 625 -43.29 -53.67 9.50
CA ALA A 625 -43.26 -54.99 10.14
C ALA A 625 -43.60 -54.98 11.65
N LEU A 626 -43.15 -53.98 12.42
CA LEU A 626 -43.30 -54.02 13.88
C LEU A 626 -44.79 -54.01 14.27
N TYR A 627 -45.22 -55.06 14.99
CA TYR A 627 -46.58 -55.31 15.47
C TYR A 627 -47.68 -55.49 14.40
N VAL A 628 -47.34 -55.75 13.13
CA VAL A 628 -48.32 -55.98 12.06
C VAL A 628 -48.84 -57.43 12.09
N GLY A 629 -50.17 -57.60 12.21
CA GLY A 629 -50.85 -58.90 12.24
C GLY A 629 -50.72 -59.64 13.59
N SER A 630 -51.83 -60.18 14.12
CA SER A 630 -51.86 -61.03 15.33
C SER A 630 -52.49 -62.38 14.97
N PRO A 631 -52.10 -63.56 15.52
CA PRO A 631 -51.35 -63.79 16.77
C PRO A 631 -50.18 -64.81 16.67
N ALA A 632 -49.00 -64.44 17.18
CA ALA A 632 -48.02 -65.43 17.64
C ALA A 632 -47.33 -64.95 18.94
N PRO A 633 -47.09 -65.86 19.91
CA PRO A 633 -46.44 -65.55 21.17
C PRO A 633 -44.91 -65.63 20.97
N ALA A 634 -44.35 -64.64 20.28
CA ALA A 634 -42.89 -64.46 20.26
C ALA A 634 -42.54 -63.30 21.20
N SER A 635 -41.71 -63.56 22.20
CA SER A 635 -40.99 -62.54 22.95
C SER A 635 -40.02 -61.80 22.01
N ASN A 636 -39.81 -60.51 22.25
CA ASN A 636 -38.89 -59.63 21.50
C ASN A 636 -39.25 -59.37 20.02
N ARG A 637 -40.41 -58.74 19.73
CA ARG A 637 -40.84 -58.43 18.37
C ARG A 637 -40.00 -57.35 17.69
N ILE A 638 -39.27 -56.54 18.46
CA ILE A 638 -38.38 -55.49 17.93
C ILE A 638 -37.04 -56.02 17.41
N LEU A 639 -36.72 -57.30 17.67
CA LEU A 639 -35.40 -57.87 17.34
C LEU A 639 -34.95 -57.69 15.87
N PRO A 640 -35.83 -57.81 14.84
CA PRO A 640 -35.44 -57.55 13.46
C PRO A 640 -34.92 -56.12 13.25
N PHE A 641 -35.56 -55.12 13.84
CA PHE A 641 -35.12 -53.73 13.79
C PHE A 641 -33.76 -53.55 14.49
N LEU A 642 -33.56 -54.14 15.67
CA LEU A 642 -32.28 -54.06 16.38
C LEU A 642 -31.12 -54.72 15.60
N LYS A 643 -31.40 -55.83 14.89
CA LYS A 643 -30.40 -56.53 14.06
C LYS A 643 -29.89 -55.68 12.89
N GLU A 644 -30.75 -54.83 12.30
CA GLU A 644 -30.35 -53.93 11.22
C GLU A 644 -29.76 -52.60 11.74
N LEU A 645 -30.25 -52.11 12.88
CA LEU A 645 -29.75 -50.89 13.52
C LEU A 645 -28.33 -51.05 14.08
N GLY A 646 -27.98 -52.22 14.63
CA GLY A 646 -26.66 -52.49 15.20
C GLY A 646 -25.48 -52.31 14.21
N PRO A 647 -25.50 -52.89 13.01
CA PRO A 647 -24.52 -52.63 11.94
C PRO A 647 -24.41 -51.15 11.55
N ILE A 648 -25.53 -50.41 11.50
CA ILE A 648 -25.54 -48.98 11.18
C ILE A 648 -24.82 -48.18 12.25
N LEU A 649 -25.08 -48.46 13.54
CA LEU A 649 -24.35 -47.85 14.64
C LEU A 649 -22.83 -48.09 14.50
N ARG A 650 -22.42 -49.33 14.21
CA ARG A 650 -21.01 -49.69 13.95
C ARG A 650 -20.40 -48.90 12.81
N SER A 651 -21.13 -48.77 11.70
CA SER A 651 -20.70 -47.96 10.55
C SER A 651 -20.55 -46.48 10.91
N ILE A 652 -21.45 -45.93 11.72
CA ILE A 652 -21.35 -44.54 12.19
C ILE A 652 -20.11 -44.36 13.07
N SER A 653 -19.81 -45.31 13.98
CA SER A 653 -18.61 -45.20 14.79
C SER A 653 -17.31 -45.28 14.00
N SER A 654 -17.25 -46.11 12.95
CA SER A 654 -16.03 -46.22 12.15
C SER A 654 -15.83 -45.04 11.21
N THR A 655 -16.88 -44.29 10.86
CA THR A 655 -16.82 -43.20 9.87
C THR A 655 -16.83 -41.81 10.50
N VAL A 656 -17.55 -41.59 11.60
CA VAL A 656 -17.70 -40.27 12.24
C VAL A 656 -16.70 -40.10 13.38
N ARG A 657 -16.05 -38.93 13.42
CA ARG A 657 -15.09 -38.54 14.46
C ARG A 657 -15.70 -38.56 15.87
N ASN A 658 -14.91 -38.90 16.88
CA ASN A 658 -15.36 -39.19 18.25
C ASN A 658 -16.20 -38.05 18.86
N GLU A 659 -15.82 -36.81 18.61
CA GLU A 659 -16.38 -35.59 19.20
C GLU A 659 -17.82 -35.35 18.74
N VAL A 660 -18.16 -35.75 17.51
CA VAL A 660 -19.49 -35.54 16.89
C VAL A 660 -20.30 -36.82 16.79
N ARG A 661 -19.66 -37.98 16.89
CA ARG A 661 -20.29 -39.30 16.91
C ARG A 661 -21.44 -39.37 17.92
N ASN A 662 -21.22 -38.88 19.14
CA ASN A 662 -22.25 -38.89 20.19
C ASN A 662 -23.47 -38.05 19.82
N CYS A 663 -23.29 -36.94 19.09
CA CYS A 663 -24.40 -36.13 18.61
C CYS A 663 -25.26 -36.90 17.59
N LEU A 664 -24.63 -37.59 16.63
CA LEU A 664 -25.35 -38.38 15.62
C LEU A 664 -26.04 -39.60 16.25
N ILE A 665 -25.36 -40.36 17.11
CA ILE A 665 -25.96 -41.51 17.79
C ILE A 665 -27.12 -41.06 18.70
N THR A 666 -26.98 -39.93 19.39
CA THR A 666 -28.07 -39.34 20.19
C THR A 666 -29.28 -38.97 19.31
N ALA A 667 -29.04 -38.38 18.14
CA ALA A 667 -30.12 -38.06 17.20
C ALA A 667 -30.80 -39.34 16.68
N LEU A 668 -30.03 -40.39 16.37
CA LEU A 668 -30.54 -41.68 15.94
C LEU A 668 -31.37 -42.37 17.02
N MET A 669 -30.92 -42.33 18.28
CA MET A 669 -31.66 -42.81 19.43
C MET A 669 -33.01 -42.11 19.55
N LYS A 670 -33.03 -40.77 19.52
CA LYS A 670 -34.28 -40.00 19.59
C LYS A 670 -35.22 -40.35 18.44
N ALA A 671 -34.71 -40.40 17.21
CA ALA A 671 -35.51 -40.80 16.05
C ALA A 671 -36.07 -42.23 16.18
N SER A 672 -35.31 -43.17 16.75
CA SER A 672 -35.79 -44.54 16.99
C SER A 672 -36.91 -44.60 18.04
N PHE A 673 -36.84 -43.76 19.08
CA PHE A 673 -37.88 -43.64 20.10
C PHE A 673 -39.15 -42.97 19.54
N ASP A 674 -38.99 -41.93 18.73
CA ASP A 674 -40.11 -41.31 18.00
C ASP A 674 -40.78 -42.33 17.06
N GLY A 675 -39.99 -43.12 16.33
CA GLY A 675 -40.49 -44.17 15.45
C GLY A 675 -41.21 -45.28 16.22
N PHE A 676 -40.69 -45.69 17.38
CA PHE A 676 -41.36 -46.64 18.27
C PHE A 676 -42.71 -46.10 18.77
N LEU A 677 -42.77 -44.84 19.20
CA LEU A 677 -44.02 -44.18 19.60
C LEU A 677 -45.01 -44.07 18.44
N LEU A 678 -44.52 -43.75 17.25
CA LEU A 678 -45.34 -43.67 16.06
C LEU A 678 -45.95 -45.02 15.70
N VAL A 679 -45.21 -46.12 15.81
CA VAL A 679 -45.74 -47.47 15.62
C VAL A 679 -46.86 -47.77 16.63
N LEU A 680 -46.71 -47.35 17.89
CA LEU A 680 -47.69 -47.59 18.95
C LEU A 680 -48.95 -46.71 18.87
N LEU A 681 -48.79 -45.44 18.52
CA LEU A 681 -49.84 -44.41 18.59
C LEU A 681 -50.36 -43.97 17.22
N ALA A 682 -49.73 -44.41 16.14
CA ALA A 682 -50.03 -43.96 14.79
C ALA A 682 -49.60 -44.99 13.71
N GLY A 683 -49.58 -46.28 14.05
CA GLY A 683 -49.10 -47.33 13.15
C GLY A 683 -50.11 -47.80 12.09
N GLY A 684 -51.36 -47.37 12.15
CA GLY A 684 -52.40 -47.78 11.20
C GLY A 684 -53.14 -49.10 11.57
N PRO A 685 -54.21 -49.44 10.84
CA PRO A 685 -55.24 -50.39 11.30
C PRO A 685 -54.79 -51.84 11.46
N THR A 686 -53.63 -52.22 10.90
CA THR A 686 -53.09 -53.59 10.96
C THR A 686 -52.38 -53.91 12.27
N ARG A 687 -52.25 -52.92 13.15
CA ARG A 687 -51.62 -53.03 14.47
C ARG A 687 -52.71 -52.95 15.53
N ALA A 688 -52.82 -53.97 16.36
CA ALA A 688 -53.75 -54.00 17.46
C ALA A 688 -53.12 -54.74 18.63
N PHE A 689 -53.35 -54.26 19.85
CA PHE A 689 -52.80 -54.86 21.07
C PHE A 689 -53.87 -55.02 22.15
N CYS A 690 -53.73 -56.06 22.95
CA CYS A 690 -54.54 -56.35 24.13
C CYS A 690 -53.83 -55.87 25.41
N CYS A 691 -54.56 -55.74 26.53
CA CYS A 691 -53.94 -55.39 27.81
C CYS A 691 -52.87 -56.41 28.26
N GLN A 692 -52.90 -57.65 27.76
CA GLN A 692 -51.92 -58.69 28.07
C GLN A 692 -50.59 -58.51 27.29
N ASP A 693 -50.60 -57.75 26.19
CA ASP A 693 -49.41 -57.57 25.34
C ASP A 693 -48.45 -56.50 25.89
N TYR A 694 -48.83 -55.76 26.95
CA TYR A 694 -48.04 -54.64 27.49
C TYR A 694 -46.61 -55.08 27.88
N GLN A 695 -46.45 -56.27 28.45
CA GLN A 695 -45.15 -56.77 28.91
C GLN A 695 -44.19 -56.97 27.73
N ILE A 696 -44.70 -57.45 26.59
CA ILE A 696 -43.91 -57.63 25.36
C ILE A 696 -43.42 -56.26 24.86
N ILE A 697 -44.31 -55.26 24.86
CA ILE A 697 -43.99 -53.90 24.41
C ILE A 697 -42.97 -53.22 25.34
N GLU A 698 -43.11 -53.39 26.66
CA GLU A 698 -42.12 -52.90 27.64
C GLU A 698 -40.76 -53.57 27.49
N ASP A 699 -40.73 -54.89 27.27
CA ASP A 699 -39.51 -55.65 27.07
C ASP A 699 -38.82 -55.26 25.75
N ASP A 700 -39.59 -55.07 24.67
CA ASP A 700 -39.12 -54.56 23.39
C ASP A 700 -38.49 -53.16 23.52
N PHE A 701 -39.15 -52.25 24.26
CA PHE A 701 -38.57 -50.94 24.53
C PHE A 701 -37.30 -51.02 25.40
N ARG A 702 -37.27 -51.93 26.39
CA ARG A 702 -36.07 -52.17 27.20
C ARG A 702 -34.90 -52.66 26.34
N ALA A 703 -35.16 -53.53 25.36
CA ALA A 703 -34.14 -54.00 24.41
C ALA A 703 -33.63 -52.86 23.50
N LEU A 704 -34.53 -51.99 23.00
CA LEU A 704 -34.13 -50.81 22.22
C LEU A 704 -33.26 -49.85 23.02
N ARG A 705 -33.68 -49.52 24.24
CA ARG A 705 -32.89 -48.68 25.16
C ARG A 705 -31.55 -49.33 25.47
N GLY A 706 -31.54 -50.65 25.70
CA GLY A 706 -30.35 -51.44 25.99
C GLY A 706 -29.31 -51.33 24.88
N LEU A 707 -29.72 -51.38 23.61
CA LEU A 707 -28.81 -51.27 22.47
C LEU A 707 -27.92 -50.02 22.53
N TYR A 708 -28.49 -48.86 22.87
CA TYR A 708 -27.74 -47.58 22.95
C TYR A 708 -26.85 -47.46 24.20
N LEU A 709 -27.18 -48.19 25.28
CA LEU A 709 -26.36 -48.25 26.50
C LEU A 709 -25.18 -49.21 26.32
N THR A 710 -25.36 -50.31 25.59
CA THR A 710 -24.35 -51.36 25.42
C THR A 710 -23.54 -51.26 24.13
N TYR A 711 -23.80 -50.24 23.30
CA TYR A 711 -23.05 -50.00 22.08
C TYR A 711 -21.59 -49.61 22.40
N SER A 712 -20.63 -49.72 21.46
CA SER A 712 -19.17 -49.85 21.67
C SER A 712 -18.47 -48.88 22.67
N GLU A 713 -19.03 -47.70 22.94
CA GLU A 713 -18.58 -46.77 24.00
C GLU A 713 -19.70 -46.34 24.97
N GLY A 714 -20.96 -46.72 24.69
CA GLY A 714 -22.16 -46.37 25.45
C GLY A 714 -22.53 -44.88 25.36
N LEU A 715 -23.80 -44.55 25.13
CA LEU A 715 -24.26 -43.19 25.41
C LEU A 715 -24.38 -42.98 26.93
N PRO A 716 -24.12 -41.76 27.45
CA PRO A 716 -24.29 -41.46 28.87
C PRO A 716 -25.69 -41.83 29.37
N GLU A 717 -25.78 -42.53 30.50
CA GLU A 717 -27.07 -43.07 30.98
C GLU A 717 -28.11 -41.97 31.20
N ASP A 718 -27.70 -40.81 31.72
CA ASP A 718 -28.56 -39.64 31.91
C ASP A 718 -29.18 -39.13 30.61
N LEU A 719 -28.40 -39.15 29.51
CA LEU A 719 -28.84 -38.72 28.20
C LEU A 719 -29.88 -39.69 27.62
N VAL A 720 -29.64 -40.99 27.79
CA VAL A 720 -30.59 -42.05 27.40
C VAL A 720 -31.86 -42.00 28.26
N ALA A 721 -31.72 -41.77 29.57
CA ALA A 721 -32.84 -41.62 30.49
C ALA A 721 -33.73 -40.43 30.11
N LYS A 722 -33.13 -39.28 29.79
CA LYS A 722 -33.84 -38.09 29.33
C LYS A 722 -34.58 -38.32 28.01
N ALA A 723 -33.92 -38.91 27.01
CA ALA A 723 -34.54 -39.19 25.72
C ALA A 723 -35.65 -40.24 25.80
N SER A 724 -35.56 -41.21 26.73
CA SER A 724 -36.57 -42.26 26.92
C SER A 724 -37.79 -41.83 27.76
N SER A 725 -37.77 -40.63 28.34
CA SER A 725 -38.83 -40.14 29.26
C SER A 725 -40.22 -40.13 28.63
N GLU A 726 -40.34 -39.65 27.39
CA GLU A 726 -41.60 -39.58 26.66
C GLU A 726 -42.19 -40.98 26.48
N VAL A 727 -41.41 -41.93 25.96
CA VAL A 727 -41.84 -43.32 25.80
C VAL A 727 -42.24 -43.96 27.12
N LYS A 728 -41.42 -43.80 28.17
CA LYS A 728 -41.70 -44.32 29.51
C LYS A 728 -42.98 -43.76 30.12
N SER A 729 -43.35 -42.52 29.80
CA SER A 729 -44.59 -41.91 30.27
C SER A 729 -45.84 -42.49 29.59
N ILE A 730 -45.71 -43.00 28.35
CA ILE A 730 -46.82 -43.57 27.57
C ILE A 730 -47.05 -45.04 27.89
N LEU A 731 -46.01 -45.84 28.13
CA LEU A 731 -46.11 -47.28 28.38
C LEU A 731 -47.16 -47.67 29.45
N PRO A 732 -47.33 -46.95 30.59
CA PRO A 732 -48.37 -47.25 31.57
C PRO A 732 -49.80 -47.20 31.03
N LEU A 733 -50.08 -46.36 30.03
CA LEU A 733 -51.41 -46.32 29.38
C LEU A 733 -51.73 -47.64 28.67
N LEU A 734 -50.71 -48.38 28.21
CA LEU A 734 -50.91 -49.66 27.54
C LEU A 734 -51.36 -50.75 28.53
N ARG A 735 -50.99 -50.62 29.81
CA ARG A 735 -51.36 -51.53 30.91
C ARG A 735 -52.73 -51.21 31.53
N THR A 736 -53.18 -49.95 31.46
CA THR A 736 -54.48 -49.54 32.02
C THR A 736 -55.63 -50.27 31.33
N ASP A 737 -56.63 -50.70 32.09
CA ASP A 737 -57.83 -51.34 31.55
C ASP A 737 -58.64 -50.38 30.66
N THR A 738 -59.38 -50.95 29.72
CA THR A 738 -60.09 -50.19 28.69
C THR A 738 -61.14 -49.24 29.25
N GLU A 739 -61.84 -49.62 30.32
CA GLU A 739 -62.90 -48.79 30.94
C GLU A 739 -62.29 -47.56 31.62
N THR A 740 -61.23 -47.75 32.42
CA THR A 740 -60.48 -46.67 33.06
C THR A 740 -59.84 -45.72 32.03
N LEU A 741 -59.34 -46.25 30.90
CA LEU A 741 -58.84 -45.40 29.80
C LEU A 741 -59.93 -44.53 29.18
N ILE A 742 -61.15 -45.06 29.01
CA ILE A 742 -62.30 -44.31 28.49
C ILE A 742 -62.72 -43.22 29.49
N GLU A 743 -62.76 -43.51 30.79
CA GLU A 743 -63.07 -42.51 31.82
C GLU A 743 -62.01 -41.41 31.88
N ARG A 744 -60.73 -41.79 31.85
CA ARG A 744 -59.62 -40.83 31.79
C ARG A 744 -59.72 -39.94 30.55
N PHE A 745 -60.00 -40.52 29.37
CA PHE A 745 -60.23 -39.75 28.15
C PHE A 745 -61.37 -38.72 28.31
N LYS A 746 -62.53 -39.16 28.83
CA LYS A 746 -63.70 -38.27 29.04
C LYS A 746 -63.39 -37.12 29.99
N LYS A 747 -62.66 -37.40 31.07
CA LYS A 747 -62.23 -36.38 32.03
C LYS A 747 -61.31 -35.35 31.35
N THR A 748 -60.24 -35.83 30.70
CA THR A 748 -59.24 -34.97 30.05
C THR A 748 -59.81 -34.12 28.91
N ILE A 749 -60.72 -34.65 28.09
CA ILE A 749 -61.35 -33.88 27.00
C ILE A 749 -62.35 -32.83 27.55
N SER A 750 -63.00 -33.12 28.68
CA SER A 750 -63.94 -32.19 29.33
C SER A 750 -63.22 -31.05 30.06
N GLU A 751 -62.02 -31.31 30.57
CA GLU A 751 -61.16 -30.30 31.20
C GLU A 751 -60.50 -29.36 30.17
N SER A 752 -60.38 -29.78 28.90
CA SER A 752 -59.69 -29.03 27.84
C SER A 752 -60.60 -28.29 26.86
N HIS A 753 -61.92 -28.53 26.87
CA HIS A 753 -62.88 -27.86 25.99
C HIS A 753 -64.14 -27.42 26.73
N GLU A 754 -64.53 -26.15 26.59
CA GLU A 754 -65.82 -25.63 27.10
C GLU A 754 -67.00 -26.25 26.32
N PHE A 755 -67.96 -26.81 27.05
CA PHE A 755 -69.10 -27.51 26.45
C PHE A 755 -70.01 -26.55 25.67
N THR A 756 -70.21 -26.81 24.38
CA THR A 756 -71.37 -26.33 23.63
C THR A 756 -72.35 -27.48 23.41
N THR A 757 -73.64 -27.19 23.51
CA THR A 757 -74.78 -28.10 23.72
C THR A 757 -75.11 -29.05 22.56
N LYS A 758 -74.17 -29.89 22.11
CA LYS A 758 -74.44 -31.06 21.26
C LYS A 758 -73.65 -32.28 21.74
N SER A 759 -74.30 -33.44 21.74
CA SER A 759 -73.94 -34.70 22.40
C SER A 759 -72.69 -35.46 21.89
N ARG A 760 -71.66 -34.79 21.34
CA ARG A 760 -70.43 -35.43 20.84
C ARG A 760 -69.19 -34.65 21.28
N PHE A 761 -68.18 -35.35 21.81
CA PHE A 761 -66.89 -34.74 22.14
C PHE A 761 -66.18 -34.25 20.85
N PRO A 762 -65.49 -33.09 20.89
CA PRO A 762 -64.71 -32.62 19.75
C PRO A 762 -63.48 -33.51 19.52
N MET A 763 -63.03 -33.62 18.27
CA MET A 763 -61.79 -34.35 17.95
C MET A 763 -60.60 -33.60 18.56
N PRO A 764 -59.81 -34.23 19.46
CA PRO A 764 -58.68 -33.55 20.08
C PRO A 764 -57.58 -33.26 19.05
N PRO A 765 -56.93 -32.09 19.09
CA PRO A 765 -55.82 -31.78 18.20
C PRO A 765 -54.64 -32.73 18.45
N VAL A 766 -53.88 -33.05 17.39
CA VAL A 766 -52.66 -33.85 17.52
C VAL A 766 -51.62 -33.02 18.28
N PRO A 767 -51.06 -33.53 19.39
CA PRO A 767 -50.08 -32.79 20.16
C PRO A 767 -48.70 -32.79 19.49
N ALA A 768 -47.88 -31.80 19.79
CA ALA A 768 -46.48 -31.75 19.34
C ALA A 768 -45.60 -32.83 20.00
N HIS A 769 -45.96 -33.24 21.23
CA HIS A 769 -45.31 -34.31 22.01
C HIS A 769 -46.38 -35.21 22.63
N TRP A 770 -46.09 -36.51 22.73
CA TRP A 770 -46.98 -37.48 23.34
C TRP A 770 -46.93 -37.33 24.87
N SER A 771 -48.10 -37.24 25.49
CA SER A 771 -48.24 -37.17 26.95
C SER A 771 -49.40 -38.05 27.41
N PRO A 772 -49.28 -38.73 28.56
CA PRO A 772 -50.35 -39.56 29.10
C PRO A 772 -51.57 -38.77 29.54
N ASP A 773 -51.43 -37.45 29.74
CA ASP A 773 -52.50 -36.53 30.13
C ASP A 773 -53.09 -35.76 28.94
N ASN A 774 -52.69 -36.11 27.71
CA ASN A 774 -53.26 -35.52 26.50
C ASN A 774 -54.37 -36.41 25.92
N ALA A 775 -55.54 -35.82 25.66
CA ALA A 775 -56.70 -36.54 25.15
C ALA A 775 -56.45 -37.25 23.80
N ASN A 776 -55.68 -36.67 22.88
CA ASN A 776 -55.37 -37.29 21.59
C ASN A 776 -54.49 -38.54 21.75
N THR A 777 -53.51 -38.50 22.67
CA THR A 777 -52.67 -39.66 22.99
C THR A 777 -53.52 -40.82 23.50
N ILE A 778 -54.40 -40.56 24.48
CA ILE A 778 -55.30 -41.58 25.04
C ILE A 778 -56.26 -42.11 23.95
N LEU A 779 -56.79 -41.22 23.11
CA LEU A 779 -57.63 -41.60 21.97
C LEU A 779 -56.91 -42.56 21.03
N ARG A 780 -55.65 -42.29 20.70
CA ARG A 780 -54.81 -43.15 19.85
C ARG A 780 -54.56 -44.51 20.49
N VAL A 781 -54.27 -44.56 21.79
CA VAL A 781 -54.17 -45.82 22.55
C VAL A 781 -55.46 -46.63 22.43
N LEU A 782 -56.63 -46.00 22.55
CA LEU A 782 -57.93 -46.66 22.38
C LEU A 782 -58.16 -47.14 20.93
N CYS A 783 -57.72 -46.39 19.92
CA CYS A 783 -57.86 -46.75 18.50
C CYS A 783 -57.17 -48.08 18.15
N TYR A 784 -56.03 -48.35 18.78
CA TYR A 784 -55.25 -49.58 18.57
C TYR A 784 -55.51 -50.66 19.64
N ARG A 785 -56.43 -50.41 20.59
CA ARG A 785 -56.83 -51.37 21.62
C ARG A 785 -57.77 -52.42 21.02
N ASN A 786 -57.35 -53.68 21.01
CA ASN A 786 -58.18 -54.81 20.57
C ASN A 786 -59.16 -55.23 21.68
N ASP A 787 -60.12 -54.35 21.99
CA ASP A 787 -61.13 -54.56 23.02
C ASP A 787 -62.50 -54.10 22.52
N GLU A 788 -63.54 -54.86 22.85
CA GLU A 788 -64.91 -54.57 22.42
C GLU A 788 -65.41 -53.24 23.02
N ALA A 789 -65.03 -52.92 24.27
CA ALA A 789 -65.40 -51.67 24.93
C ALA A 789 -64.78 -50.45 24.23
N ALA A 790 -63.49 -50.52 23.87
CA ALA A 790 -62.81 -49.46 23.10
C ALA A 790 -63.47 -49.24 21.74
N THR A 791 -63.73 -50.34 21.03
CA THR A 791 -64.32 -50.32 19.69
C THR A 791 -65.75 -49.74 19.69
N LYS A 792 -66.58 -50.13 20.67
CA LYS A 792 -67.94 -49.56 20.86
C LYS A 792 -67.89 -48.08 21.20
N PHE A 793 -66.98 -47.67 22.09
CA PHE A 793 -66.78 -46.27 22.47
C PHE A 793 -66.39 -45.39 21.28
N LEU A 794 -65.39 -45.80 20.49
CA LEU A 794 -64.91 -45.04 19.34
C LEU A 794 -65.97 -44.91 18.24
N LYS A 795 -66.74 -45.98 17.98
CA LYS A 795 -67.88 -45.95 17.04
C LYS A 795 -68.96 -44.96 17.51
N LYS A 796 -69.32 -44.98 18.80
CA LYS A 796 -70.37 -44.12 19.35
C LYS A 796 -69.97 -42.63 19.37
N THR A 797 -68.71 -42.35 19.69
CA THR A 797 -68.24 -40.98 19.92
C THR A 797 -67.84 -40.27 18.63
N TYR A 798 -67.12 -40.96 17.73
CA TYR A 798 -66.50 -40.35 16.55
C TYR A 798 -66.86 -41.03 15.21
N ASP A 799 -67.63 -42.12 15.24
CA ASP A 799 -67.99 -42.93 14.05
C ASP A 799 -66.78 -43.41 13.24
N LEU A 800 -65.68 -43.77 13.93
CA LEU A 800 -64.45 -44.22 13.26
C LEU A 800 -64.66 -45.55 12.51
N PRO A 801 -64.10 -45.71 11.30
CA PRO A 801 -64.20 -46.95 10.53
C PRO A 801 -63.25 -48.04 11.06
N LYS A 802 -63.54 -49.31 10.76
CA LYS A 802 -62.70 -50.47 11.13
C LYS A 802 -61.48 -50.65 10.22
N THR A 803 -61.61 -50.23 8.98
CA THR A 803 -60.58 -50.27 7.94
C THR A 803 -60.57 -48.94 7.22
N LEU A 804 -59.42 -48.57 6.67
CA LEU A 804 -59.30 -47.41 5.78
C LEU A 804 -60.00 -47.65 4.45
#